data_AF-A0A927UX10-F1
#
_entry.id   AF-A0A927UX10-F1
#
_cell.length_a   1.000
_cell.length_b   1.000
_cell.length_c   1.000
_cell.angle_alpha   90.00
_cell.angle_beta   90.00
_cell.angle_gamma   90.00
#
_symmetry.space_group_name_H-M   'P 1'
#
loop_
_entity.id
_entity.type
_entity.pdbx_description
1 polymer ?
#
loop_
_entity_poly.entity_id
_entity_poly.type
_entity_poly.pdbx_seq_one_letter_code
_entity_poly.pdbx_strand_id
1 'polypeptide(L)'
;MGVSSLVGISFENSKDIKAENPIVQHLFAPDPAPFVYNDRVYVYTTHDEDITVGGFYTMLNWHCFSTDDMVNWTAHGQIFSLDDLAWANDRAWAAQCVERNGKFYLYVPVKAEESGICIGVGVSDSPEGPFVDAIGGPLIDEGDWNDIDPTVYIDDDGQAYLYFGNPELRYVKLNEDMISVMPDDNVRFNEKKYKGLDEPIEVCTFANKIDMTVESFGSGKSDDSASYAEGPWFYKRNGLYYMVYPAFGASGGENISYSTSESPTGPWVYGGKILEPNNCYTIHPGVCDYKGKSYLFYHNNILDKSSSFHRSMSVEEFSYNEDGSIDPVDQTLEGVSAVANLDPYKRVEAETIAWCRGVDIAHCVNGGCNVINIHNENFIKVKNVDFGTKSPLSVTVNAACASADFNGTVEFRIDCDEDLESEVSDNKELLGEGYDIHNTDVNSGDLIATVKVGSTDGADKFKDITAKLTESITGVHDLFIVFRGTKDAPDEDEDLADDTGMFKFDYWSFEKAPEPATPTPVVTAAPVATAVPGEQNAQATPSPTPVAKVKVAKVKGLKIKKSGKKATVSWQKASGAKKYEVYYGTNKNFKKATKKIVAKNKVVIKKLKKGKTYYFKVRGFANDASGKKVYGSFSTKKKVRI
;
A
#
# COMPACT_ATOMS: atom_id res chain seq x y z
N MET A 1 -50.62 37.62 -38.40
CA MET A 1 -49.74 36.48 -38.72
C MET A 1 -48.42 36.76 -38.04
N GLY A 2 -48.05 35.93 -37.07
CA GLY A 2 -47.01 36.19 -36.09
C GLY A 2 -45.60 36.11 -36.68
N VAL A 3 -44.73 36.96 -36.16
CA VAL A 3 -43.30 37.02 -36.45
C VAL A 3 -42.59 36.10 -35.46
N SER A 4 -41.72 35.23 -35.99
CA SER A 4 -40.95 34.23 -35.27
C SER A 4 -39.99 34.87 -34.25
N SER A 5 -40.03 34.41 -32.99
CA SER A 5 -38.99 34.69 -32.00
C SER A 5 -38.06 33.47 -31.92
N LEU A 6 -36.78 33.67 -32.26
CA LEU A 6 -35.72 32.72 -31.91
C LEU A 6 -35.59 32.67 -30.38
N VAL A 7 -35.74 31.48 -29.82
CA VAL A 7 -35.29 31.17 -28.47
C VAL A 7 -33.87 30.64 -28.60
N GLY A 8 -32.90 31.38 -28.04
CA GLY A 8 -31.54 30.91 -27.89
C GLY A 8 -31.52 29.71 -26.95
N ILE A 9 -30.98 28.59 -27.43
CA ILE A 9 -30.61 27.46 -26.61
C ILE A 9 -29.31 27.85 -25.91
N SER A 10 -29.36 28.05 -24.60
CA SER A 10 -28.16 28.07 -23.76
C SER A 10 -27.59 26.66 -23.74
N PHE A 11 -26.36 26.49 -24.21
CA PHE A 11 -25.60 25.26 -23.99
C PHE A 11 -25.33 25.13 -22.49
N GLU A 12 -25.70 23.98 -21.94
CA GLU A 12 -25.40 23.56 -20.57
C GLU A 12 -23.89 23.40 -20.38
N ASN A 13 -23.43 23.70 -19.16
CA ASN A 13 -22.06 23.65 -18.66
C ASN A 13 -21.21 22.53 -19.28
N SER A 14 -20.06 22.88 -19.86
CA SER A 14 -18.93 21.96 -19.90
C SER A 14 -18.64 21.54 -18.47
N LYS A 15 -18.73 20.24 -18.17
CA LYS A 15 -18.09 19.71 -16.98
C LYS A 15 -16.60 19.81 -17.25
N ASP A 16 -15.89 20.60 -16.44
CA ASP A 16 -14.42 20.61 -16.46
C ASP A 16 -13.96 19.17 -16.19
N ILE A 17 -13.22 18.60 -17.16
CA ILE A 17 -12.70 17.23 -17.05
C ILE A 17 -11.47 17.28 -16.17
N LYS A 18 -11.47 16.54 -15.07
CA LYS A 18 -10.33 16.41 -14.16
C LYS A 18 -9.73 15.03 -14.32
N ALA A 19 -8.43 14.94 -14.61
CA ALA A 19 -7.73 13.66 -14.60
C ALA A 19 -7.34 13.26 -13.16
N GLU A 20 -7.28 11.96 -12.91
CA GLU A 20 -6.91 11.34 -11.63
C GLU A 20 -6.14 10.04 -11.86
N ASN A 21 -6.37 9.38 -13.00
CA ASN A 21 -5.46 8.38 -13.53
C ASN A 21 -4.27 9.09 -14.20
N PRO A 22 -3.03 8.59 -14.00
CA PRO A 22 -2.69 7.46 -13.15
C PRO A 22 -2.69 7.88 -11.68
N ILE A 23 -3.03 6.98 -10.74
CA ILE A 23 -3.29 7.33 -9.33
C ILE A 23 -2.04 7.59 -8.47
N VAL A 24 -0.85 7.45 -9.05
CA VAL A 24 0.45 7.77 -8.43
C VAL A 24 1.32 8.50 -9.45
N GLN A 25 1.82 9.69 -9.09
CA GLN A 25 2.55 10.57 -10.02
C GLN A 25 4.03 10.81 -9.65
N HIS A 26 4.45 10.44 -8.44
CA HIS A 26 5.82 10.70 -7.95
C HIS A 26 6.81 9.56 -8.22
N LEU A 27 6.36 8.46 -8.83
CA LEU A 27 7.20 7.36 -9.35
C LEU A 27 6.39 6.49 -10.32
N PHE A 28 7.06 5.72 -11.18
CA PHE A 28 6.42 4.76 -12.08
C PHE A 28 6.11 3.44 -11.35
N ALA A 29 4.83 3.25 -11.04
CA ALA A 29 4.34 2.16 -10.20
C ALA A 29 3.45 1.18 -11.00
N PRO A 30 4.02 0.21 -11.72
CA PRO A 30 3.26 -0.76 -12.52
C PRO A 30 2.85 -2.01 -11.75
N ASP A 31 2.18 -2.91 -12.47
CA ASP A 31 1.83 -4.26 -12.02
C ASP A 31 1.03 -4.23 -10.70
N PRO A 32 -0.10 -3.49 -10.65
CA PRO A 32 -0.81 -3.19 -9.42
C PRO A 32 -1.52 -4.42 -8.85
N ALA A 33 -1.21 -4.76 -7.60
CA ALA A 33 -1.83 -5.85 -6.87
C ALA A 33 -2.63 -5.32 -5.65
N PRO A 34 -3.94 -5.02 -5.82
CA PRO A 34 -4.80 -4.59 -4.73
C PRO A 34 -5.08 -5.70 -3.71
N PHE A 35 -5.09 -5.34 -2.44
CA PHE A 35 -5.38 -6.20 -1.31
C PHE A 35 -6.18 -5.44 -0.26
N VAL A 36 -7.37 -5.94 0.07
CA VAL A 36 -8.27 -5.31 1.06
C VAL A 36 -8.04 -5.94 2.43
N TYR A 37 -7.68 -5.11 3.41
CA TYR A 37 -7.47 -5.56 4.77
C TYR A 37 -7.91 -4.51 5.79
N ASN A 38 -8.72 -4.93 6.77
CA ASN A 38 -9.27 -4.05 7.82
C ASN A 38 -9.95 -2.77 7.28
N ASP A 39 -10.80 -2.93 6.26
CA ASP A 39 -11.56 -1.83 5.64
C ASP A 39 -10.69 -0.74 4.98
N ARG A 40 -9.49 -1.14 4.54
CA ARG A 40 -8.56 -0.30 3.78
C ARG A 40 -8.04 -1.09 2.58
N VAL A 41 -7.86 -0.40 1.45
CA VAL A 41 -7.21 -0.96 0.26
C VAL A 41 -5.72 -0.70 0.35
N TYR A 42 -4.92 -1.73 0.12
CA TYR A 42 -3.48 -1.63 -0.11
C TYR A 42 -3.21 -2.02 -1.56
N VAL A 43 -2.29 -1.36 -2.25
CA VAL A 43 -1.86 -1.75 -3.59
C VAL A 43 -0.35 -1.91 -3.57
N TYR A 44 0.10 -3.12 -3.92
CA TYR A 44 1.52 -3.44 -4.06
C TYR A 44 1.90 -3.30 -5.51
N THR A 45 3.08 -2.74 -5.78
CA THR A 45 3.56 -2.52 -7.14
C THR A 45 5.01 -2.89 -7.27
N THR A 46 5.39 -3.24 -8.49
CA THR A 46 6.78 -3.08 -8.94
C THR A 46 7.11 -1.58 -9.02
N HIS A 47 8.39 -1.26 -9.13
CA HIS A 47 8.88 0.08 -9.43
C HIS A 47 9.67 0.02 -10.73
N ASP A 48 9.17 0.71 -11.77
CA ASP A 48 9.95 1.00 -12.98
C ASP A 48 10.87 2.18 -12.63
N GLU A 49 12.19 1.96 -12.58
CA GLU A 49 13.16 3.02 -12.25
C GLU A 49 13.18 4.09 -13.35
N ASP A 50 13.35 5.37 -12.96
CA ASP A 50 13.38 6.52 -13.88
C ASP A 50 14.43 6.38 -15.01
N ILE A 51 15.52 5.65 -14.73
CA ILE A 51 16.61 5.41 -15.68
C ILE A 51 16.63 3.94 -16.08
N THR A 52 16.27 3.68 -17.33
CA THR A 52 16.44 2.35 -17.92
C THR A 52 17.90 1.99 -18.18
N VAL A 53 18.26 0.73 -17.92
CA VAL A 53 19.56 0.15 -18.26
C VAL A 53 19.43 -0.67 -19.53
N GLY A 54 20.18 -0.30 -20.56
CA GLY A 54 20.21 -1.04 -21.84
C GLY A 54 18.93 -0.91 -22.67
N GLY A 55 18.10 0.10 -22.40
CA GLY A 55 16.84 0.33 -23.11
C GLY A 55 15.77 -0.73 -22.80
N PHE A 56 15.73 -1.19 -21.55
CA PHE A 56 14.80 -2.21 -21.08
C PHE A 56 14.29 -1.89 -19.66
N TYR A 57 13.21 -2.56 -19.23
CA TYR A 57 12.69 -2.47 -17.87
C TYR A 57 13.81 -2.61 -16.83
N THR A 58 13.89 -1.65 -15.91
CA THR A 58 14.82 -1.64 -14.79
C THR A 58 14.01 -1.56 -13.51
N MET A 59 13.99 -2.65 -12.75
CA MET A 59 13.12 -2.80 -11.58
C MET A 59 13.87 -3.50 -10.46
N LEU A 60 14.04 -2.81 -9.34
CA LEU A 60 14.94 -3.23 -8.26
C LEU A 60 14.21 -3.49 -6.94
N ASN A 61 12.97 -3.02 -6.83
CA ASN A 61 12.26 -2.97 -5.57
C ASN A 61 10.73 -2.92 -5.77
N TRP A 62 10.01 -3.10 -4.66
CA TRP A 62 8.54 -3.03 -4.61
C TRP A 62 8.08 -1.95 -3.64
N HIS A 63 6.96 -1.32 -4.00
CA HIS A 63 6.33 -0.25 -3.24
C HIS A 63 4.94 -0.66 -2.78
N CYS A 64 4.40 0.06 -1.79
CA CYS A 64 3.02 -0.12 -1.32
C CYS A 64 2.34 1.23 -1.14
N PHE A 65 1.08 1.29 -1.57
CA PHE A 65 0.18 2.43 -1.40
C PHE A 65 -1.08 1.96 -0.69
N SER A 66 -1.84 2.88 -0.11
CA SER A 66 -3.11 2.51 0.51
C SER A 66 -4.12 3.65 0.57
N THR A 67 -5.40 3.33 0.60
CA THR A 67 -6.48 4.32 0.64
C THR A 67 -7.68 3.83 1.46
N ASP A 68 -8.37 4.77 2.11
CA ASP A 68 -9.68 4.55 2.73
C ASP A 68 -10.83 5.05 1.84
N ASP A 69 -10.54 5.76 0.76
CA ASP A 69 -11.55 6.53 0.00
C ASP A 69 -11.44 6.38 -1.52
N MET A 70 -10.47 5.60 -2.01
CA MET A 70 -10.18 5.30 -3.42
C MET A 70 -9.62 6.46 -4.25
N VAL A 71 -9.44 7.64 -3.67
CA VAL A 71 -8.95 8.84 -4.38
C VAL A 71 -7.73 9.47 -3.73
N ASN A 72 -7.53 9.28 -2.43
CA ASN A 72 -6.35 9.75 -1.70
C ASN A 72 -5.49 8.54 -1.31
N TRP A 73 -4.29 8.47 -1.87
CA TRP A 73 -3.38 7.34 -1.72
C TRP A 73 -2.21 7.72 -0.80
N THR A 74 -2.11 7.04 0.34
CA THR A 74 -0.95 7.12 1.25
C THR A 74 0.14 6.21 0.74
N ALA A 75 1.29 6.78 0.37
CA ALA A 75 2.49 6.01 0.04
C ALA A 75 3.19 5.46 1.29
N HIS A 76 3.64 4.21 1.22
CA HIS A 76 4.44 3.57 2.29
C HIS A 76 5.91 3.37 1.90
N GLY A 77 6.30 3.89 0.73
CA GLY A 77 7.64 3.80 0.18
C GLY A 77 8.05 2.39 -0.24
N GLN A 78 9.37 2.18 -0.36
CA GLN A 78 9.96 0.88 -0.64
C GLN A 78 9.74 -0.09 0.52
N ILE A 79 9.00 -1.17 0.27
CA ILE A 79 8.65 -2.17 1.28
C ILE A 79 9.55 -3.41 1.26
N PHE A 80 10.22 -3.67 0.14
CA PHE A 80 11.11 -4.82 -0.11
C PHE A 80 11.96 -4.58 -1.36
N SER A 81 13.13 -5.22 -1.48
CA SER A 81 13.96 -5.12 -2.69
C SER A 81 14.83 -6.35 -2.95
N LEU A 82 15.51 -6.36 -4.11
CA LEU A 82 16.53 -7.37 -4.44
C LEU A 82 17.65 -7.45 -3.38
N ASP A 83 18.01 -6.33 -2.75
CA ASP A 83 19.03 -6.31 -1.69
C ASP A 83 18.63 -7.08 -0.42
N ASP A 84 17.33 -7.30 -0.23
CA ASP A 84 16.81 -8.11 0.88
C ASP A 84 16.84 -9.62 0.59
N LEU A 85 17.11 -10.01 -0.67
CA LEU A 85 17.14 -11.38 -1.15
C LEU A 85 18.59 -11.80 -1.47
N ALA A 86 19.24 -12.49 -0.53
CA ALA A 86 20.65 -12.88 -0.70
C ALA A 86 20.95 -13.79 -1.91
N TRP A 87 19.92 -14.39 -2.50
CA TRP A 87 19.99 -15.39 -3.57
C TRP A 87 19.48 -14.91 -4.94
N ALA A 88 18.90 -13.71 -5.00
CA ALA A 88 18.39 -13.07 -6.22
C ALA A 88 19.18 -11.80 -6.53
N ASN A 89 19.20 -11.37 -7.79
CA ASN A 89 20.03 -10.24 -8.20
C ASN A 89 19.46 -9.34 -9.29
N ASP A 90 18.27 -9.63 -9.82
CA ASP A 90 17.68 -8.88 -10.93
C ASP A 90 16.16 -9.10 -10.99
N ARG A 91 15.44 -8.23 -11.72
CA ARG A 91 14.02 -8.35 -12.09
C ARG A 91 13.05 -8.45 -10.91
N ALA A 92 12.94 -7.39 -10.10
CA ALA A 92 11.92 -7.30 -9.05
C ALA A 92 10.50 -7.07 -9.64
N TRP A 93 9.91 -8.11 -10.20
CA TRP A 93 8.68 -8.05 -11.02
C TRP A 93 7.40 -8.25 -10.20
N ALA A 94 6.24 -8.10 -10.85
CA ALA A 94 4.87 -8.13 -10.33
C ALA A 94 4.66 -8.96 -9.05
N ALA A 95 4.54 -8.29 -7.91
CA ALA A 95 4.34 -8.96 -6.62
C ALA A 95 2.87 -8.94 -6.18
N GLN A 96 2.42 -10.00 -5.49
CA GLN A 96 1.11 -9.98 -4.81
C GLN A 96 1.24 -10.34 -3.34
N CYS A 97 0.49 -9.63 -2.49
CA CYS A 97 0.42 -9.86 -1.06
C CYS A 97 -0.90 -10.52 -0.63
N VAL A 98 -0.82 -11.37 0.40
CA VAL A 98 -1.98 -11.91 1.11
C VAL A 98 -1.73 -11.98 2.62
N GLU A 99 -2.78 -11.80 3.41
CA GLU A 99 -2.73 -11.99 4.86
C GLU A 99 -3.13 -13.42 5.25
N ARG A 100 -2.38 -14.02 6.16
CA ARG A 100 -2.79 -15.24 6.88
C ARG A 100 -2.23 -15.24 8.30
N ASN A 101 -3.08 -15.52 9.28
CA ASN A 101 -2.69 -15.76 10.68
C ASN A 101 -1.95 -14.59 11.36
N GLY A 102 -2.31 -13.36 11.03
CA GLY A 102 -1.71 -12.10 11.51
C GLY A 102 -0.38 -11.76 10.87
N LYS A 103 -0.12 -12.28 9.66
CA LYS A 103 1.10 -12.08 8.89
C LYS A 103 0.78 -11.82 7.43
N PHE A 104 1.63 -11.05 6.77
CA PHE A 104 1.51 -10.67 5.37
C PHE A 104 2.61 -11.35 4.58
N TYR A 105 2.25 -12.01 3.49
CA TYR A 105 3.15 -12.77 2.64
C TYR A 105 3.15 -12.14 1.25
N LEU A 106 4.30 -11.64 0.82
CA LEU A 106 4.49 -11.00 -0.48
C LEU A 106 5.22 -11.99 -1.40
N TYR A 107 4.52 -12.53 -2.38
CA TYR A 107 5.11 -13.41 -3.39
C TYR A 107 5.77 -12.54 -4.45
N VAL A 108 7.04 -12.81 -4.73
CA VAL A 108 7.88 -11.96 -5.59
C VAL A 108 8.56 -12.79 -6.68
N PRO A 109 8.27 -12.54 -7.96
CA PRO A 109 9.06 -13.09 -9.07
C PRO A 109 10.36 -12.30 -9.19
N VAL A 110 11.48 -13.03 -9.20
CA VAL A 110 12.84 -12.48 -9.26
C VAL A 110 13.76 -13.39 -10.06
N LYS A 111 14.83 -12.83 -10.61
CA LYS A 111 15.88 -13.63 -11.24
C LYS A 111 16.97 -14.01 -10.24
N ALA A 112 17.30 -15.30 -10.22
CA ALA A 112 18.52 -15.82 -9.63
C ALA A 112 19.66 -15.87 -10.67
N GLU A 113 20.92 -15.73 -10.24
CA GLU A 113 22.06 -15.70 -11.18
C GLU A 113 22.23 -17.00 -11.96
N GLU A 114 22.02 -18.14 -11.29
CA GLU A 114 22.27 -19.49 -11.80
C GLU A 114 21.00 -20.19 -12.31
N SER A 115 19.86 -19.49 -12.35
CA SER A 115 18.58 -20.01 -12.85
C SER A 115 17.86 -18.99 -13.76
N GLY A 116 16.65 -19.34 -14.19
CA GLY A 116 15.71 -18.41 -14.83
C GLY A 116 15.01 -17.50 -13.81
N ILE A 117 13.73 -17.20 -14.04
CA ILE A 117 12.92 -16.50 -13.03
C ILE A 117 12.51 -17.52 -11.95
N CYS A 118 12.38 -17.05 -10.73
CA CYS A 118 11.97 -17.84 -9.57
C CYS A 118 10.98 -17.03 -8.75
N ILE A 119 10.13 -17.69 -7.95
CA ILE A 119 9.22 -17.01 -7.03
C ILE A 119 9.75 -17.14 -5.60
N GLY A 120 10.06 -16.01 -4.97
CA GLY A 120 10.38 -15.89 -3.55
C GLY A 120 9.19 -15.47 -2.70
N VAL A 121 9.36 -15.46 -1.37
CA VAL A 121 8.33 -14.99 -0.43
C VAL A 121 8.94 -14.06 0.61
N GLY A 122 8.48 -12.80 0.63
CA GLY A 122 8.67 -11.88 1.74
C GLY A 122 7.61 -12.09 2.83
N VAL A 123 7.96 -11.88 4.09
CA VAL A 123 6.99 -11.90 5.21
C VAL A 123 7.08 -10.64 6.07
N SER A 124 5.94 -10.11 6.47
CA SER A 124 5.84 -9.00 7.42
C SER A 124 4.79 -9.22 8.51
N ASP A 125 4.89 -8.42 9.57
CA ASP A 125 3.88 -8.30 10.64
C ASP A 125 2.90 -7.13 10.35
N SER A 126 3.09 -6.37 9.26
CA SER A 126 2.23 -5.27 8.79
C SER A 126 2.00 -5.36 7.27
N PRO A 127 0.85 -4.90 6.73
CA PRO A 127 0.63 -4.87 5.28
C PRO A 127 1.61 -3.93 4.58
N GLU A 128 1.96 -2.80 5.19
CA GLU A 128 2.93 -1.83 4.67
C GLU A 128 4.41 -2.26 4.87
N GLY A 129 4.67 -3.48 5.33
CA GLY A 129 6.02 -3.95 5.58
C GLY A 129 6.67 -3.35 6.84
N PRO A 130 8.02 -3.25 6.86
CA PRO A 130 8.93 -3.79 5.85
C PRO A 130 8.82 -5.32 5.79
N PHE A 131 9.06 -5.88 4.61
CA PHE A 131 9.13 -7.34 4.42
C PHE A 131 10.57 -7.82 4.65
N VAL A 132 10.71 -9.10 4.95
CA VAL A 132 12.00 -9.80 5.00
C VAL A 132 11.86 -11.14 4.28
N ASP A 133 12.95 -11.63 3.69
CA ASP A 133 12.97 -12.98 3.09
C ASP A 133 12.50 -14.03 4.10
N ALA A 134 11.38 -14.68 3.79
CA ALA A 134 10.72 -15.63 4.69
C ALA A 134 11.38 -17.01 4.66
N ILE A 135 12.06 -17.34 3.56
CA ILE A 135 12.57 -18.69 3.26
C ILE A 135 14.10 -18.69 3.31
N GLY A 136 14.75 -17.65 2.78
CA GLY A 136 16.18 -17.62 2.51
C GLY A 136 16.54 -18.28 1.17
N GLY A 137 15.59 -18.38 0.25
CA GLY A 137 15.70 -19.04 -1.06
C GLY A 137 14.36 -18.98 -1.81
N PRO A 138 14.31 -19.45 -3.07
CA PRO A 138 13.07 -19.50 -3.83
C PRO A 138 12.09 -20.54 -3.27
N LEU A 139 10.79 -20.24 -3.37
CA LEU A 139 9.70 -21.19 -3.19
C LEU A 139 9.51 -22.05 -4.44
N ILE A 140 9.54 -21.41 -5.62
CA ILE A 140 9.40 -22.03 -6.94
C ILE A 140 10.63 -21.69 -7.80
N ASP A 141 11.18 -22.70 -8.46
CA ASP A 141 12.20 -22.56 -9.50
C ASP A 141 12.16 -23.80 -10.42
N GLU A 142 11.35 -23.74 -11.48
CA GLU A 142 11.25 -24.75 -12.54
C GLU A 142 12.49 -24.77 -13.45
N GLY A 143 13.38 -23.78 -13.34
CA GLY A 143 14.63 -23.67 -14.12
C GLY A 143 14.46 -23.04 -15.50
N ASP A 144 13.34 -22.36 -15.74
CA ASP A 144 13.02 -21.65 -16.98
C ASP A 144 12.53 -20.22 -16.70
N TRP A 145 11.92 -19.56 -17.69
CA TRP A 145 11.47 -18.16 -17.60
C TRP A 145 9.97 -18.03 -17.27
N ASN A 146 9.28 -19.13 -16.98
CA ASN A 146 7.83 -19.14 -16.86
C ASN A 146 7.37 -18.74 -15.45
N ASP A 147 8.23 -18.83 -14.43
CA ASP A 147 7.89 -18.59 -13.01
C ASP A 147 7.69 -17.10 -12.68
N ILE A 148 6.73 -16.45 -13.33
CA ILE A 148 6.45 -15.01 -13.19
C ILE A 148 5.02 -14.75 -12.72
N ASP A 149 4.78 -13.52 -12.26
CA ASP A 149 3.46 -12.97 -11.98
C ASP A 149 2.61 -13.83 -11.02
N PRO A 150 3.09 -14.07 -9.79
CA PRO A 150 2.34 -14.84 -8.82
C PRO A 150 1.02 -14.18 -8.46
N THR A 151 -0.04 -14.99 -8.45
CA THR A 151 -1.28 -14.66 -7.75
C THR A 151 -1.64 -15.70 -6.69
N VAL A 152 -2.04 -15.23 -5.51
CA VAL A 152 -2.35 -16.03 -4.33
C VAL A 152 -3.76 -15.74 -3.83
N TYR A 153 -4.52 -16.81 -3.60
CA TYR A 153 -5.86 -16.73 -3.02
C TYR A 153 -6.04 -17.81 -1.97
N ILE A 154 -6.69 -17.44 -0.85
CA ILE A 154 -7.07 -18.38 0.21
C ILE A 154 -8.57 -18.61 0.09
N ASP A 155 -8.94 -19.83 -0.28
CA ASP A 155 -10.33 -20.23 -0.48
C ASP A 155 -11.08 -20.37 0.85
N ASP A 156 -12.40 -20.48 0.76
CA ASP A 156 -13.31 -20.53 1.92
C ASP A 156 -13.03 -21.72 2.86
N ASP A 157 -12.43 -22.79 2.34
CA ASP A 157 -12.02 -23.98 3.09
C ASP A 157 -10.64 -23.82 3.78
N GLY A 158 -9.97 -22.70 3.57
CA GLY A 158 -8.64 -22.38 4.08
C GLY A 158 -7.48 -22.88 3.21
N GLN A 159 -7.75 -23.54 2.08
CA GLN A 159 -6.69 -23.91 1.13
C GLN A 159 -6.20 -22.67 0.40
N ALA A 160 -4.88 -22.46 0.45
CA ALA A 160 -4.22 -21.42 -0.32
C ALA A 160 -3.75 -21.97 -1.67
N TYR A 161 -4.05 -21.26 -2.74
CA TYR A 161 -3.60 -21.55 -4.10
C TYR A 161 -2.65 -20.44 -4.54
N LEU A 162 -1.53 -20.83 -5.17
CA LEU A 162 -0.61 -19.93 -5.84
C LEU A 162 -0.62 -20.28 -7.33
N TYR A 163 -1.09 -19.36 -8.15
CA TYR A 163 -0.98 -19.38 -9.60
C TYR A 163 0.15 -18.47 -10.07
N PHE A 164 0.71 -18.75 -11.23
CA PHE A 164 1.79 -17.99 -11.87
C PHE A 164 1.95 -18.50 -13.31
N GLY A 165 2.73 -17.85 -14.17
CA GLY A 165 3.08 -18.44 -15.47
C GLY A 165 3.05 -17.52 -16.67
N ASN A 166 4.04 -17.66 -17.56
CA ASN A 166 4.03 -17.17 -18.95
C ASN A 166 4.72 -18.21 -19.85
N PRO A 167 4.21 -18.55 -21.05
CA PRO A 167 2.83 -18.39 -21.51
C PRO A 167 1.90 -19.51 -21.01
N GLU A 168 2.37 -20.39 -20.12
CA GLU A 168 1.58 -21.50 -19.58
C GLU A 168 1.16 -21.19 -18.15
N LEU A 169 -0.13 -21.24 -17.84
CA LEU A 169 -0.65 -21.06 -16.49
C LEU A 169 -0.30 -22.27 -15.59
N ARG A 170 0.38 -21.98 -14.49
CA ARG A 170 0.79 -22.94 -13.44
C ARG A 170 -0.03 -22.75 -12.18
N TYR A 171 -0.09 -23.80 -11.36
CA TYR A 171 -0.49 -23.63 -9.97
C TYR A 171 0.13 -24.65 -9.01
N VAL A 172 0.17 -24.25 -7.75
CA VAL A 172 0.45 -25.12 -6.61
C VAL A 172 -0.52 -24.84 -5.47
N LYS A 173 -0.72 -25.84 -4.62
CA LYS A 173 -1.34 -25.64 -3.30
C LYS A 173 -0.26 -25.28 -2.30
N LEU A 174 -0.50 -24.28 -1.45
CA LEU A 174 0.41 -23.92 -0.38
C LEU A 174 0.01 -24.62 0.93
N ASN A 175 0.99 -24.94 1.76
CA ASN A 175 0.73 -25.32 3.15
C ASN A 175 0.26 -24.10 3.97
N GLU A 176 -0.31 -24.33 5.15
CA GLU A 176 -0.83 -23.25 6.02
C GLU A 176 0.22 -22.22 6.45
N ASP A 177 1.51 -22.54 6.35
CA ASP A 177 2.61 -21.65 6.69
C ASP A 177 2.90 -20.58 5.62
N MET A 178 2.30 -20.72 4.44
CA MET A 178 2.42 -19.85 3.25
C MET A 178 3.84 -19.75 2.66
N ILE A 179 4.78 -20.56 3.15
CA ILE A 179 6.19 -20.53 2.75
C ILE A 179 6.68 -21.90 2.29
N SER A 180 5.76 -22.85 2.10
CA SER A 180 6.05 -24.16 1.55
C SER A 180 4.90 -24.65 0.67
N VAL A 181 5.26 -25.41 -0.38
CA VAL A 181 4.30 -26.01 -1.31
C VAL A 181 3.82 -27.35 -0.74
N MET A 182 2.52 -27.60 -0.87
CA MET A 182 1.91 -28.88 -0.55
C MET A 182 2.22 -29.89 -1.68
N PRO A 183 2.80 -31.06 -1.37
CA PRO A 183 3.06 -32.08 -2.38
C PRO A 183 1.77 -32.64 -2.98
N ASP A 184 1.80 -32.94 -4.28
CA ASP A 184 0.78 -33.71 -4.97
C ASP A 184 1.41 -34.65 -6.03
N ASP A 185 0.57 -35.34 -6.80
CA ASP A 185 1.01 -36.32 -7.79
C ASP A 185 1.82 -35.72 -8.94
N ASN A 186 1.78 -34.41 -9.20
CA ASN A 186 2.50 -33.74 -10.29
C ASN A 186 3.60 -32.79 -9.79
N VAL A 187 3.49 -32.27 -8.57
CA VAL A 187 4.48 -31.36 -7.99
C VAL A 187 5.78 -32.10 -7.66
N ARG A 188 6.94 -31.50 -8.00
CA ARG A 188 8.27 -32.06 -7.74
C ARG A 188 9.17 -31.10 -6.99
N PHE A 189 10.03 -31.65 -6.16
CA PHE A 189 11.00 -30.91 -5.36
C PHE A 189 12.41 -31.43 -5.61
N ASN A 190 13.39 -30.53 -5.60
CA ASN A 190 14.82 -30.86 -5.63
C ASN A 190 15.60 -29.93 -4.70
N GLU A 191 16.75 -30.40 -4.20
CA GLU A 191 17.72 -29.53 -3.54
C GLU A 191 18.52 -28.77 -4.60
N LYS A 192 18.45 -27.44 -4.59
CA LYS A 192 19.25 -26.55 -5.45
C LYS A 192 20.13 -25.66 -4.59
N LYS A 193 21.33 -25.35 -5.09
CA LYS A 193 22.23 -24.36 -4.49
C LYS A 193 22.16 -23.09 -5.31
N TYR A 194 22.01 -21.96 -4.63
CA TYR A 194 22.01 -20.62 -5.23
C TYR A 194 23.23 -19.84 -4.74
N LYS A 195 23.76 -18.98 -5.60
CA LYS A 195 24.74 -17.98 -5.21
C LYS A 195 24.22 -17.15 -4.04
N GLY A 196 25.07 -16.92 -3.04
CA GLY A 196 24.71 -16.18 -1.82
C GLY A 196 24.17 -17.04 -0.68
N LEU A 197 23.86 -18.33 -0.93
CA LEU A 197 23.50 -19.29 0.10
C LEU A 197 24.69 -20.19 0.49
N ASP A 198 24.80 -20.48 1.79
CA ASP A 198 25.84 -21.36 2.33
C ASP A 198 25.58 -22.84 1.94
N GLU A 199 24.31 -23.28 2.06
CA GLU A 199 23.86 -24.65 1.85
C GLU A 199 22.74 -24.71 0.78
N PRO A 200 22.53 -25.85 0.10
CA PRO A 200 21.37 -26.04 -0.77
C PRO A 200 20.04 -25.91 -0.02
N ILE A 201 18.98 -25.60 -0.75
CA ILE A 201 17.60 -25.52 -0.26
C ILE A 201 16.68 -26.39 -1.12
N GLU A 202 15.69 -27.03 -0.49
CA GLU A 202 14.62 -27.72 -1.19
C GLU A 202 13.66 -26.71 -1.81
N VAL A 203 13.41 -26.83 -3.11
CA VAL A 203 12.58 -25.91 -3.89
C VAL A 203 11.63 -26.70 -4.79
N CYS A 204 10.44 -26.15 -5.04
CA CYS A 204 9.51 -26.71 -6.02
C CYS A 204 10.06 -26.48 -7.44
N THR A 205 10.34 -27.56 -8.18
CA THR A 205 10.94 -27.51 -9.52
C THR A 205 10.01 -27.98 -10.62
N PHE A 206 8.77 -28.33 -10.28
CA PHE A 206 7.73 -28.62 -11.26
C PHE A 206 6.37 -28.40 -10.60
N ALA A 207 5.54 -27.55 -11.18
CA ALA A 207 4.19 -27.25 -10.71
C ALA A 207 3.11 -27.91 -11.58
N ASN A 208 1.85 -27.86 -11.14
CA ASN A 208 0.74 -28.28 -12.00
C ASN A 208 0.61 -27.31 -13.16
N LYS A 209 0.23 -27.83 -14.33
CA LYS A 209 -0.04 -27.05 -15.53
C LYS A 209 -1.54 -27.08 -15.84
N ILE A 210 -2.11 -25.93 -16.17
CA ILE A 210 -3.45 -25.85 -16.74
C ILE A 210 -3.33 -26.04 -18.26
N ASP A 211 -4.25 -26.79 -18.86
CA ASP A 211 -4.29 -26.95 -20.31
C ASP A 211 -4.72 -25.63 -20.97
N MET A 212 -3.83 -25.04 -21.77
CA MET A 212 -4.09 -23.78 -22.49
C MET A 212 -4.92 -24.04 -23.74
N THR A 213 -6.24 -24.04 -23.61
CA THR A 213 -7.18 -24.20 -24.74
C THR A 213 -7.92 -22.91 -25.07
N VAL A 214 -8.41 -22.81 -26.31
CA VAL A 214 -9.22 -21.69 -26.80
C VAL A 214 -10.54 -21.57 -26.03
N GLU A 215 -11.16 -22.69 -25.67
CA GLU A 215 -12.40 -22.68 -24.86
C GLU A 215 -12.16 -22.13 -23.46
N SER A 216 -10.95 -22.37 -22.92
CA SER A 216 -10.57 -21.94 -21.58
C SER A 216 -10.14 -20.49 -21.54
N PHE A 217 -9.42 -20.01 -22.57
CA PHE A 217 -8.72 -18.72 -22.52
C PHE A 217 -8.89 -17.83 -23.76
N GLY A 218 -9.81 -18.15 -24.67
CA GLY A 218 -10.03 -17.41 -25.91
C GLY A 218 -8.92 -17.61 -26.95
N SER A 219 -9.16 -17.23 -28.20
CA SER A 219 -8.18 -17.34 -29.29
C SER A 219 -7.16 -16.19 -29.25
N GLY A 220 -5.87 -16.53 -29.35
CA GLY A 220 -4.76 -15.60 -29.49
C GLY A 220 -4.49 -15.20 -30.95
N LYS A 221 -3.21 -15.07 -31.33
CA LYS A 221 -2.79 -14.68 -32.70
C LYS A 221 -3.26 -15.65 -33.80
N SER A 222 -3.58 -16.89 -33.45
CA SER A 222 -4.24 -17.85 -34.33
C SER A 222 -5.46 -18.44 -33.64
N ASP A 223 -6.46 -18.82 -34.44
CA ASP A 223 -7.74 -19.34 -33.94
C ASP A 223 -7.57 -20.61 -33.08
N ASP A 224 -6.50 -21.38 -33.31
CA ASP A 224 -6.21 -22.65 -32.63
C ASP A 224 -5.27 -22.52 -31.40
N SER A 225 -4.88 -21.30 -31.03
CA SER A 225 -3.98 -21.03 -29.89
C SER A 225 -4.70 -20.25 -28.81
N ALA A 226 -4.57 -20.65 -27.54
CA ALA A 226 -5.06 -19.87 -26.41
C ALA A 226 -4.43 -18.46 -26.35
N SER A 227 -5.20 -17.47 -25.88
CA SER A 227 -4.76 -16.07 -25.82
C SER A 227 -3.95 -15.70 -24.57
N TYR A 228 -3.98 -16.53 -23.51
CA TYR A 228 -3.30 -16.27 -22.24
C TYR A 228 -1.82 -15.89 -22.45
N ALA A 229 -1.41 -14.78 -21.86
CA ALA A 229 -0.03 -14.29 -21.93
C ALA A 229 0.69 -14.48 -20.59
N GLU A 230 0.23 -13.82 -19.53
CA GLU A 230 0.88 -13.76 -18.21
C GLU A 230 -0.08 -13.26 -17.14
N GLY A 231 0.42 -12.60 -16.09
CA GLY A 231 -0.37 -11.80 -15.15
C GLY A 231 -1.66 -12.42 -14.61
N PRO A 232 -1.70 -13.70 -14.18
CA PRO A 232 -2.92 -14.28 -13.68
C PRO A 232 -3.38 -13.52 -12.43
N TRP A 233 -4.68 -13.25 -12.32
CA TRP A 233 -5.33 -12.71 -11.14
C TRP A 233 -6.48 -13.62 -10.74
N PHE A 234 -6.26 -14.39 -9.67
CA PHE A 234 -7.15 -15.46 -9.24
C PHE A 234 -7.94 -15.05 -8.00
N TYR A 235 -9.27 -15.16 -8.07
CA TYR A 235 -10.15 -14.91 -6.92
C TYR A 235 -11.47 -15.67 -7.07
N LYS A 236 -12.27 -15.66 -6.00
CA LYS A 236 -13.61 -16.25 -5.99
C LYS A 236 -14.65 -15.22 -5.60
N ARG A 237 -15.79 -15.25 -6.29
CA ARG A 237 -16.94 -14.39 -5.99
C ARG A 237 -18.24 -15.16 -6.25
N ASN A 238 -19.16 -15.13 -5.28
CA ASN A 238 -20.46 -15.78 -5.36
C ASN A 238 -20.43 -17.26 -5.80
N GLY A 239 -19.42 -18.00 -5.34
CA GLY A 239 -19.26 -19.42 -5.66
C GLY A 239 -18.56 -19.71 -7.00
N LEU A 240 -18.24 -18.69 -7.79
CA LEU A 240 -17.51 -18.82 -9.05
C LEU A 240 -16.07 -18.34 -8.86
N TYR A 241 -15.11 -19.07 -9.41
CA TYR A 241 -13.72 -18.67 -9.48
C TYR A 241 -13.47 -17.90 -10.78
N TYR A 242 -12.69 -16.84 -10.68
CA TYR A 242 -12.31 -15.96 -11.78
C TYR A 242 -10.80 -16.02 -11.96
N MET A 243 -10.38 -16.10 -13.20
CA MET A 243 -9.00 -15.90 -13.64
C MET A 243 -9.03 -14.71 -14.59
N VAL A 244 -8.51 -13.56 -14.15
CA VAL A 244 -8.34 -12.36 -14.99
C VAL A 244 -6.88 -12.29 -15.42
N TYR A 245 -6.58 -12.01 -16.68
CA TYR A 245 -5.22 -12.15 -17.20
C TYR A 245 -4.98 -11.28 -18.45
N PRO A 246 -3.74 -10.81 -18.66
CA PRO A 246 -3.29 -10.30 -19.94
C PRO A 246 -3.38 -11.37 -21.03
N ALA A 247 -3.94 -10.98 -22.17
CA ALA A 247 -4.14 -11.83 -23.32
C ALA A 247 -3.50 -11.22 -24.56
N PHE A 248 -2.81 -12.03 -25.37
CA PHE A 248 -2.27 -11.61 -26.65
C PHE A 248 -3.40 -11.29 -27.63
N GLY A 249 -3.48 -10.03 -28.05
CA GLY A 249 -4.43 -9.58 -29.06
C GLY A 249 -4.11 -10.10 -30.46
N ALA A 250 -5.14 -10.28 -31.29
CA ALA A 250 -4.98 -10.71 -32.69
C ALA A 250 -4.15 -9.74 -33.55
N SER A 251 -4.14 -8.45 -33.19
CA SER A 251 -3.45 -7.36 -33.89
C SER A 251 -2.12 -6.94 -33.25
N GLY A 252 -1.65 -7.64 -32.19
CA GLY A 252 -0.51 -7.24 -31.37
C GLY A 252 -0.93 -6.46 -30.12
N GLY A 253 0.01 -6.29 -29.17
CA GLY A 253 -0.25 -5.77 -27.83
C GLY A 253 -1.01 -6.75 -26.93
N GLU A 254 -1.13 -6.40 -25.66
CA GLU A 254 -1.89 -7.15 -24.66
C GLU A 254 -3.19 -6.42 -24.28
N ASN A 255 -4.26 -7.19 -24.09
CA ASN A 255 -5.53 -6.73 -23.51
C ASN A 255 -5.75 -7.45 -22.18
N ILE A 256 -6.71 -7.04 -21.35
CA ILE A 256 -7.11 -7.86 -20.19
C ILE A 256 -8.37 -8.65 -20.56
N SER A 257 -8.31 -9.96 -20.33
CA SER A 257 -9.41 -10.90 -20.49
C SER A 257 -9.69 -11.66 -19.19
N TYR A 258 -10.78 -12.42 -19.15
CA TYR A 258 -11.07 -13.28 -18.01
C TYR A 258 -11.70 -14.62 -18.42
N SER A 259 -11.58 -15.57 -17.50
CA SER A 259 -12.22 -16.87 -17.54
C SER A 259 -12.81 -17.21 -16.18
N THR A 260 -13.80 -18.10 -16.17
CA THR A 260 -14.47 -18.54 -14.95
C THR A 260 -14.47 -20.05 -14.78
N SER A 261 -14.65 -20.53 -13.56
CA SER A 261 -14.71 -21.96 -13.23
C SER A 261 -15.53 -22.18 -11.96
N GLU A 262 -16.21 -23.32 -11.84
CA GLU A 262 -16.87 -23.76 -10.60
C GLU A 262 -15.89 -24.40 -9.59
N SER A 263 -14.64 -24.60 -10.00
CA SER A 263 -13.57 -25.23 -9.22
C SER A 263 -12.31 -24.36 -9.24
N PRO A 264 -11.51 -24.34 -8.16
CA PRO A 264 -10.32 -23.50 -8.06
C PRO A 264 -9.23 -23.88 -9.05
N THR A 265 -9.32 -25.04 -9.73
CA THR A 265 -8.32 -25.56 -10.69
C THR A 265 -8.90 -25.84 -12.07
N GLY A 266 -10.03 -25.22 -12.41
CA GLY A 266 -10.74 -25.48 -13.67
C GLY A 266 -11.68 -26.69 -13.63
N PRO A 267 -12.27 -27.08 -14.78
CA PRO A 267 -12.01 -26.52 -16.11
C PRO A 267 -12.43 -25.05 -16.21
N TRP A 268 -11.62 -24.26 -16.92
CA TRP A 268 -11.87 -22.84 -17.14
C TRP A 268 -12.75 -22.63 -18.38
N VAL A 269 -13.55 -21.57 -18.36
CA VAL A 269 -14.42 -21.16 -19.46
C VAL A 269 -14.15 -19.68 -19.76
N TYR A 270 -13.76 -19.39 -21.00
CA TYR A 270 -13.49 -18.02 -21.44
C TYR A 270 -14.72 -17.13 -21.31
N GLY A 271 -14.56 -16.00 -20.60
CA GLY A 271 -15.62 -15.04 -20.30
C GLY A 271 -15.62 -13.79 -21.21
N GLY A 272 -14.51 -13.51 -21.89
CA GLY A 272 -14.37 -12.38 -22.78
C GLY A 272 -13.23 -11.43 -22.40
N LYS A 273 -13.11 -10.36 -23.18
CA LYS A 273 -12.18 -9.25 -22.95
C LYS A 273 -12.84 -8.19 -22.07
N ILE A 274 -12.13 -7.70 -21.05
CA ILE A 274 -12.60 -6.68 -20.11
C ILE A 274 -11.92 -5.33 -20.28
N LEU A 275 -10.70 -5.26 -20.83
CA LEU A 275 -10.00 -4.00 -21.06
C LEU A 275 -9.26 -4.06 -22.39
N GLU A 276 -9.44 -3.05 -23.23
CA GLU A 276 -8.72 -2.93 -24.50
C GLU A 276 -7.21 -2.67 -24.29
N PRO A 277 -6.35 -3.02 -25.27
CA PRO A 277 -4.94 -2.63 -25.24
C PRO A 277 -4.75 -1.12 -25.12
N ASN A 278 -3.66 -0.71 -24.48
CA ASN A 278 -3.20 0.68 -24.44
C ASN A 278 -1.81 0.81 -25.09
N ASN A 279 -1.13 1.93 -24.88
CA ASN A 279 0.17 2.23 -25.50
C ASN A 279 1.37 1.58 -24.79
N CYS A 280 1.14 0.80 -23.74
CA CYS A 280 2.13 -0.15 -23.22
C CYS A 280 2.11 -1.45 -24.02
N TYR A 281 3.27 -2.09 -24.14
CA TYR A 281 3.30 -3.44 -24.71
C TYR A 281 2.64 -4.45 -23.76
N THR A 282 2.97 -4.36 -22.47
CA THR A 282 2.38 -5.20 -21.41
C THR A 282 1.22 -4.51 -20.73
N ILE A 283 0.29 -5.29 -20.19
CA ILE A 283 -0.75 -4.83 -19.25
C ILE A 283 -0.83 -5.80 -18.08
N HIS A 284 -1.30 -5.38 -16.90
CA HIS A 284 -1.34 -6.28 -15.73
C HIS A 284 -2.59 -6.01 -14.86
N PRO A 285 -3.45 -7.01 -14.60
CA PRO A 285 -4.70 -6.81 -13.88
C PRO A 285 -4.52 -6.89 -12.36
N GLY A 286 -5.31 -6.09 -11.66
CA GLY A 286 -5.62 -6.27 -10.24
C GLY A 286 -7.11 -6.05 -10.01
N VAL A 287 -7.79 -6.93 -9.27
CA VAL A 287 -9.23 -6.79 -8.99
C VAL A 287 -9.51 -6.86 -7.50
N CYS A 288 -10.26 -5.89 -6.98
CA CYS A 288 -10.78 -5.96 -5.62
C CYS A 288 -12.20 -5.40 -5.46
N ASP A 289 -12.91 -5.93 -4.47
CA ASP A 289 -14.18 -5.38 -4.00
C ASP A 289 -13.93 -4.51 -2.77
N TYR A 290 -14.36 -3.25 -2.79
CA TYR A 290 -14.21 -2.34 -1.67
C TYR A 290 -15.43 -1.43 -1.51
N LYS A 291 -15.93 -1.30 -0.27
CA LYS A 291 -17.08 -0.45 0.09
C LYS A 291 -18.31 -0.60 -0.83
N GLY A 292 -18.57 -1.83 -1.27
CA GLY A 292 -19.75 -2.19 -2.08
C GLY A 292 -19.59 -1.95 -3.58
N LYS A 293 -18.39 -1.62 -4.05
CA LYS A 293 -18.03 -1.44 -5.46
C LYS A 293 -16.91 -2.41 -5.84
N SER A 294 -16.75 -2.65 -7.14
CA SER A 294 -15.71 -3.51 -7.71
C SER A 294 -14.78 -2.68 -8.57
N TYR A 295 -13.47 -2.93 -8.47
CA TYR A 295 -12.43 -2.12 -9.09
C TYR A 295 -11.47 -2.97 -9.90
N LEU A 296 -11.14 -2.50 -11.10
CA LEU A 296 -10.10 -3.03 -11.96
C LEU A 296 -8.92 -2.07 -11.97
N PHE A 297 -7.80 -2.51 -11.42
CA PHE A 297 -6.50 -1.87 -11.51
C PHE A 297 -5.75 -2.42 -12.72
N TYR A 298 -5.01 -1.54 -13.38
CA TYR A 298 -4.13 -1.88 -14.51
C TYR A 298 -3.02 -0.83 -14.60
N HIS A 299 -2.08 -0.98 -15.52
CA HIS A 299 -1.11 0.08 -15.83
C HIS A 299 -1.22 0.56 -17.27
N ASN A 300 -0.73 1.77 -17.48
CA ASN A 300 -0.55 2.42 -18.78
C ASN A 300 0.68 3.34 -18.72
N ASN A 301 0.93 4.11 -19.78
CA ASN A 301 2.02 5.07 -19.92
C ASN A 301 1.47 6.46 -20.23
N ILE A 302 0.55 6.95 -19.39
CA ILE A 302 -0.01 8.30 -19.54
C ILE A 302 0.64 9.33 -18.60
N LEU A 303 1.45 8.87 -17.64
CA LEU A 303 2.19 9.77 -16.75
C LEU A 303 3.25 10.55 -17.55
N ASP A 304 3.59 11.76 -17.10
CA ASP A 304 4.70 12.52 -17.67
C ASP A 304 6.00 11.68 -17.69
N LYS A 305 6.81 11.85 -18.75
CA LYS A 305 8.07 11.10 -19.01
C LYS A 305 7.93 9.57 -19.10
N SER A 306 6.71 9.07 -19.18
CA SER A 306 6.46 7.63 -19.33
C SER A 306 6.90 7.08 -20.69
N SER A 307 7.02 5.76 -20.75
CA SER A 307 7.33 5.00 -21.96
C SER A 307 6.72 3.60 -21.83
N SER A 308 6.91 2.71 -22.81
CA SER A 308 6.55 1.30 -22.60
C SER A 308 7.33 0.63 -21.46
N PHE A 309 8.42 1.24 -20.97
CA PHE A 309 9.25 0.76 -19.85
C PHE A 309 9.13 1.62 -18.57
N HIS A 310 8.27 2.64 -18.58
CA HIS A 310 7.96 3.49 -17.43
C HIS A 310 6.44 3.58 -17.31
N ARG A 311 5.85 2.66 -16.56
CA ARG A 311 4.41 2.43 -16.52
C ARG A 311 3.85 2.84 -15.16
N SER A 312 2.60 3.30 -15.16
CA SER A 312 1.92 3.79 -13.95
C SER A 312 0.54 3.18 -13.81
N MET A 313 0.15 2.86 -12.58
CA MET A 313 -1.14 2.25 -12.32
C MET A 313 -2.30 3.24 -12.49
N SER A 314 -3.41 2.72 -13.01
CA SER A 314 -4.72 3.36 -13.14
C SER A 314 -5.79 2.44 -12.57
N VAL A 315 -6.98 2.98 -12.30
CA VAL A 315 -8.09 2.23 -11.74
C VAL A 315 -9.42 2.65 -12.35
N GLU A 316 -10.29 1.67 -12.57
CA GLU A 316 -11.67 1.86 -13.02
C GLU A 316 -12.65 1.12 -12.12
N GLU A 317 -13.86 1.66 -11.98
CA GLU A 317 -14.98 0.96 -11.36
C GLU A 317 -15.71 0.13 -12.41
N PHE A 318 -16.07 -1.11 -12.07
CA PHE A 318 -16.90 -1.96 -12.93
C PHE A 318 -17.99 -2.67 -12.11
N SER A 319 -18.86 -3.39 -12.80
CA SER A 319 -19.90 -4.19 -12.17
C SER A 319 -19.99 -5.57 -12.81
N TYR A 320 -20.35 -6.56 -12.01
CA TYR A 320 -20.69 -7.90 -12.48
C TYR A 320 -22.16 -7.95 -12.89
N ASN A 321 -22.44 -8.58 -14.02
CA ASN A 321 -23.78 -8.98 -14.42
C ASN A 321 -24.35 -10.02 -13.46
N GLU A 322 -25.67 -10.25 -13.51
CA GLU A 322 -26.34 -11.19 -12.60
C GLU A 322 -25.80 -12.63 -12.71
N ASP A 323 -25.32 -13.02 -13.89
CA ASP A 323 -24.73 -14.33 -14.16
C ASP A 323 -23.23 -14.42 -13.81
N GLY A 324 -22.63 -13.33 -13.33
CA GLY A 324 -21.21 -13.23 -13.02
C GLY A 324 -20.32 -12.79 -14.18
N SER A 325 -20.87 -12.58 -15.38
CA SER A 325 -20.08 -12.01 -16.49
C SER A 325 -19.66 -10.56 -16.20
N ILE A 326 -18.57 -10.12 -16.83
CA ILE A 326 -18.00 -8.78 -16.74
C ILE A 326 -18.09 -8.14 -18.12
N ASP A 327 -18.73 -6.98 -18.21
CA ASP A 327 -18.75 -6.18 -19.43
C ASP A 327 -17.40 -5.47 -19.64
N PRO A 328 -17.03 -5.13 -20.88
CA PRO A 328 -15.84 -4.31 -21.15
C PRO A 328 -15.87 -2.98 -20.38
N VAL A 329 -14.71 -2.61 -19.85
CA VAL A 329 -14.45 -1.39 -19.10
C VAL A 329 -13.65 -0.44 -19.97
N ASP A 330 -14.04 0.84 -19.97
CA ASP A 330 -13.29 1.88 -20.68
C ASP A 330 -12.15 2.40 -19.80
N GLN A 331 -10.98 2.65 -20.40
CA GLN A 331 -9.90 3.38 -19.73
C GLN A 331 -10.23 4.87 -19.73
N THR A 332 -10.19 5.51 -18.56
CA THR A 332 -10.51 6.93 -18.40
C THR A 332 -9.34 7.70 -17.80
N LEU A 333 -9.33 9.01 -18.01
CA LEU A 333 -8.42 9.91 -17.30
C LEU A 333 -8.98 10.24 -15.92
N GLU A 334 -10.30 10.29 -15.77
CA GLU A 334 -11.02 10.67 -14.56
C GLU A 334 -10.91 9.65 -13.42
N GLY A 335 -10.76 8.37 -13.75
CA GLY A 335 -10.68 7.29 -12.78
C GLY A 335 -11.96 7.14 -11.93
N VAL A 336 -11.79 6.82 -10.65
CA VAL A 336 -12.90 6.41 -9.77
C VAL A 336 -13.43 7.55 -8.89
N SER A 337 -14.71 7.49 -8.57
CA SER A 337 -15.31 8.38 -7.57
C SER A 337 -14.92 7.97 -6.15
N ALA A 338 -14.74 8.96 -5.27
CA ALA A 338 -14.46 8.71 -3.88
C ALA A 338 -15.60 7.97 -3.16
N VAL A 339 -15.24 7.08 -2.23
CA VAL A 339 -16.19 6.32 -1.40
C VAL A 339 -16.30 6.81 0.03
N ALA A 340 -15.52 7.83 0.40
CA ALA A 340 -15.60 8.52 1.68
C ALA A 340 -15.00 9.94 1.57
N ASN A 341 -15.38 10.82 2.50
CA ASN A 341 -14.69 12.09 2.69
C ASN A 341 -13.49 11.91 3.62
N LEU A 342 -12.46 12.73 3.42
CA LEU A 342 -11.30 12.81 4.30
C LEU A 342 -11.58 13.73 5.50
N ASP A 343 -11.18 13.29 6.70
CA ASP A 343 -11.33 14.04 7.95
C ASP A 343 -10.05 14.86 8.26
N PRO A 344 -10.03 16.19 8.01
CA PRO A 344 -8.82 17.01 8.15
C PRO A 344 -8.40 17.23 9.60
N TYR A 345 -9.22 16.82 10.57
CA TYR A 345 -8.98 17.07 11.99
C TYR A 345 -8.19 15.95 12.69
N LYS A 346 -7.78 14.95 11.92
CA LYS A 346 -6.81 13.92 12.32
C LYS A 346 -5.44 14.24 11.74
N ARG A 347 -4.41 13.54 12.21
CA ARG A 347 -3.12 13.52 11.50
C ARG A 347 -3.36 12.90 10.12
N VAL A 348 -2.99 13.63 9.09
CA VAL A 348 -2.97 13.18 7.70
C VAL A 348 -1.51 13.22 7.25
N GLU A 349 -0.99 12.08 6.83
CA GLU A 349 0.38 12.00 6.32
C GLU A 349 0.50 12.87 5.06
N ALA A 350 1.59 13.59 4.89
CA ALA A 350 1.78 14.49 3.75
C ALA A 350 1.85 13.71 2.43
N GLU A 351 2.30 12.46 2.47
CA GLU A 351 2.30 11.50 1.39
C GLU A 351 0.94 10.80 1.16
N THR A 352 -0.16 11.31 1.75
CA THR A 352 -1.55 10.96 1.39
C THR A 352 -2.04 11.91 0.30
N ILE A 353 -1.99 11.46 -0.95
CA ILE A 353 -2.03 12.31 -2.14
C ILE A 353 -3.09 11.78 -3.11
N ALA A 354 -3.89 12.68 -3.67
CA ALA A 354 -4.72 12.41 -4.86
C ALA A 354 -3.99 12.79 -6.15
N TRP A 355 -3.26 13.92 -6.13
CA TRP A 355 -2.42 14.37 -7.23
C TRP A 355 -1.22 15.14 -6.71
N CYS A 356 -0.06 15.06 -7.36
CA CYS A 356 1.08 15.90 -7.04
C CYS A 356 1.89 16.31 -8.27
N ARG A 357 2.64 17.41 -8.13
CA ARG A 357 3.59 17.85 -9.16
C ARG A 357 4.92 18.27 -8.55
N GLY A 358 6.00 17.69 -9.07
CA GLY A 358 7.38 18.08 -8.79
C GLY A 358 7.87 17.76 -7.37
N VAL A 359 7.27 16.77 -6.71
CA VAL A 359 7.70 16.32 -5.38
C VAL A 359 7.95 14.82 -5.38
N ASP A 360 8.86 14.39 -4.50
CA ASP A 360 9.15 12.97 -4.29
C ASP A 360 8.76 12.55 -2.87
N ILE A 361 8.62 11.23 -2.68
CA ILE A 361 8.31 10.63 -1.39
C ILE A 361 9.50 9.79 -0.92
N ALA A 362 9.93 10.00 0.32
CA ALA A 362 11.03 9.26 0.92
C ALA A 362 10.72 8.81 2.35
N HIS A 363 11.51 7.86 2.87
CA HIS A 363 11.36 7.39 4.25
C HIS A 363 11.64 8.51 5.27
N CYS A 364 10.69 8.73 6.18
CA CYS A 364 10.81 9.71 7.24
C CYS A 364 11.58 9.16 8.46
N VAL A 365 12.51 9.95 9.01
CA VAL A 365 13.27 9.54 10.21
C VAL A 365 12.38 9.31 11.45
N ASN A 366 11.16 9.84 11.45
CA ASN A 366 10.16 9.63 12.50
C ASN A 366 9.33 8.35 12.29
N GLY A 367 9.56 7.61 11.19
CA GLY A 367 8.76 6.49 10.71
C GLY A 367 7.72 6.95 9.69
N GLY A 368 7.28 6.03 8.83
CA GLY A 368 6.45 6.36 7.66
C GLY A 368 7.28 7.02 6.57
N CYS A 369 6.62 7.83 5.74
CA CYS A 369 7.23 8.59 4.66
C CYS A 369 7.09 10.09 4.92
N ASN A 370 7.68 10.89 4.05
CA ASN A 370 7.50 12.33 4.01
C ASN A 370 7.73 12.82 2.58
N VAL A 371 7.18 13.98 2.25
CA VAL A 371 7.42 14.67 0.97
C VAL A 371 8.80 15.34 1.03
N ILE A 372 9.59 15.20 -0.03
CA ILE A 372 10.92 15.79 -0.24
C ILE A 372 11.00 16.48 -1.61
N ASN A 373 12.18 17.02 -1.94
CA ASN A 373 12.46 17.72 -3.20
C ASN A 373 11.43 18.82 -3.52
N ILE A 374 10.99 19.49 -2.46
CA ILE A 374 10.02 20.57 -2.50
C ILE A 374 10.68 21.85 -3.03
N HIS A 375 10.24 22.30 -4.20
CA HIS A 375 10.60 23.56 -4.84
C HIS A 375 9.40 24.51 -4.91
N ASN A 376 9.65 25.75 -5.33
CA ASN A 376 8.64 26.77 -5.53
C ASN A 376 7.62 26.31 -6.58
N GLU A 377 6.33 26.52 -6.29
CA GLU A 377 5.16 26.16 -7.13
C GLU A 377 4.85 24.66 -7.25
N ASN A 378 5.64 23.78 -6.63
CA ASN A 378 5.24 22.39 -6.44
C ASN A 378 4.01 22.32 -5.52
N PHE A 379 3.25 21.23 -5.63
CA PHE A 379 2.08 21.03 -4.79
C PHE A 379 1.74 19.55 -4.61
N ILE A 380 0.97 19.28 -3.57
CA ILE A 380 0.18 18.07 -3.42
C ILE A 380 -1.30 18.44 -3.29
N LYS A 381 -2.19 17.58 -3.77
CA LYS A 381 -3.64 17.71 -3.71
C LYS A 381 -4.23 16.56 -2.90
N VAL A 382 -5.25 16.88 -2.12
CA VAL A 382 -6.08 15.92 -1.38
C VAL A 382 -7.55 16.20 -1.69
N LYS A 383 -8.30 15.16 -2.05
CA LYS A 383 -9.70 15.28 -2.47
C LYS A 383 -10.69 15.12 -1.33
N ASN A 384 -11.86 15.73 -1.49
CA ASN A 384 -13.04 15.55 -0.63
C ASN A 384 -12.75 15.73 0.87
N VAL A 385 -12.04 16.79 1.22
CA VAL A 385 -11.71 17.15 2.59
C VAL A 385 -12.92 17.81 3.26
N ASP A 386 -13.47 17.18 4.30
CA ASP A 386 -14.69 17.62 4.98
C ASP A 386 -14.39 18.49 6.22
N PHE A 387 -14.49 19.81 6.04
CA PHE A 387 -14.38 20.81 7.11
C PHE A 387 -15.68 20.96 7.93
N GLY A 388 -16.71 20.18 7.65
CA GLY A 388 -17.98 20.20 8.35
C GLY A 388 -18.66 21.57 8.32
N THR A 389 -19.41 21.88 9.38
CA THR A 389 -20.24 23.10 9.44
C THR A 389 -19.58 24.27 10.18
N LYS A 390 -18.35 24.09 10.66
CA LYS A 390 -17.63 25.10 11.44
C LYS A 390 -16.19 25.20 10.98
N SER A 391 -15.76 26.43 10.70
CA SER A 391 -14.38 26.70 10.31
C SER A 391 -13.38 26.20 11.35
N PRO A 392 -12.27 25.58 10.90
CA PRO A 392 -11.12 25.30 11.77
C PRO A 392 -10.55 26.57 12.38
N LEU A 393 -9.82 26.41 13.48
CA LEU A 393 -9.09 27.52 14.13
C LEU A 393 -7.71 27.75 13.50
N SER A 394 -7.04 26.66 13.16
CA SER A 394 -5.66 26.66 12.67
C SER A 394 -5.37 25.38 11.91
N VAL A 395 -4.26 25.41 11.18
CA VAL A 395 -3.62 24.25 10.57
C VAL A 395 -2.21 24.10 11.15
N THR A 396 -1.82 22.85 11.40
CA THR A 396 -0.48 22.47 11.83
C THR A 396 0.16 21.62 10.74
N VAL A 397 1.41 21.93 10.41
CA VAL A 397 2.29 21.11 9.56
C VAL A 397 3.47 20.63 10.38
N ASN A 398 3.93 19.42 10.12
CA ASN A 398 5.18 18.91 10.65
C ASN A 398 6.23 18.91 9.54
N ALA A 399 7.29 19.70 9.70
CA ALA A 399 8.28 19.91 8.65
C ALA A 399 9.71 19.98 9.21
N ALA A 400 10.70 19.70 8.36
CA ALA A 400 12.12 19.85 8.67
C ALA A 400 12.83 20.69 7.60
N CYS A 401 13.57 21.70 8.03
CA CYS A 401 14.26 22.63 7.14
C CYS A 401 15.69 22.86 7.62
N ALA A 402 16.66 22.55 6.76
CA ALA A 402 18.09 22.52 7.11
C ALA A 402 18.69 23.90 7.40
N SER A 403 18.26 24.94 6.67
CA SER A 403 18.80 26.30 6.79
C SER A 403 17.68 27.34 6.73
N ALA A 404 17.89 28.46 7.42
CA ALA A 404 17.03 29.64 7.30
C ALA A 404 17.18 30.33 5.94
N ASP A 405 18.16 29.94 5.13
CA ASP A 405 18.30 30.43 3.76
C ASP A 405 17.29 29.76 2.80
N PHE A 406 16.65 28.67 3.22
CA PHE A 406 15.65 27.92 2.45
C PHE A 406 14.22 28.23 2.91
N ASN A 407 13.99 29.46 3.40
CA ASN A 407 12.68 29.88 3.89
C ASN A 407 11.61 29.63 2.83
N GLY A 408 10.65 28.79 3.17
CA GLY A 408 9.51 28.51 2.32
C GLY A 408 8.21 28.57 3.11
N THR A 409 7.10 28.48 2.39
CA THR A 409 5.77 28.42 2.98
C THR A 409 4.99 27.26 2.41
N VAL A 410 4.11 26.73 3.25
CA VAL A 410 3.07 25.79 2.87
C VAL A 410 1.76 26.58 2.83
N GLU A 411 1.24 26.81 1.63
CA GLU A 411 -0.06 27.44 1.39
C GLU A 411 -1.14 26.36 1.29
N PHE A 412 -2.23 26.53 2.04
CA PHE A 412 -3.42 25.70 1.93
C PHE A 412 -4.45 26.47 1.10
N ARG A 413 -4.78 25.94 -0.06
CA ARG A 413 -5.75 26.49 -1.01
C ARG A 413 -6.86 25.49 -1.27
N ILE A 414 -8.04 25.97 -1.61
CA ILE A 414 -9.18 25.10 -1.92
C ILE A 414 -9.69 25.32 -3.32
N ASP A 415 -10.17 24.23 -3.93
CA ASP A 415 -10.89 24.22 -5.20
C ASP A 415 -10.17 25.02 -6.30
N CYS A 416 -8.85 24.82 -6.44
CA CYS A 416 -8.10 25.36 -7.57
C CYS A 416 -8.66 24.81 -8.89
N ASP A 417 -8.63 25.65 -9.92
CA ASP A 417 -8.97 25.31 -11.29
C ASP A 417 -7.99 24.26 -11.83
N GLU A 418 -8.56 23.24 -12.45
CA GLU A 418 -7.87 22.10 -13.05
C GLU A 418 -8.46 21.88 -14.43
N ASP A 419 -7.62 21.97 -15.46
CA ASP A 419 -7.97 21.66 -16.84
C ASP A 419 -7.05 20.56 -17.38
N LEU A 420 -7.51 19.87 -18.42
CA LEU A 420 -6.61 19.07 -19.26
C LEU A 420 -5.90 19.98 -20.26
N GLU A 421 -4.66 19.64 -20.63
CA GLU A 421 -4.01 20.33 -21.75
C GLU A 421 -4.86 20.21 -23.04
N SER A 422 -4.95 21.32 -23.79
CA SER A 422 -5.88 21.46 -24.91
C SER A 422 -5.67 20.40 -26.01
N GLU A 423 -4.44 19.91 -26.20
CA GLU A 423 -4.13 18.90 -27.22
C GLU A 423 -4.66 17.49 -26.85
N VAL A 424 -4.84 17.19 -25.55
CA VAL A 424 -5.43 15.94 -25.05
C VAL A 424 -6.97 15.97 -25.18
N SER A 425 -7.57 17.16 -25.02
CA SER A 425 -9.03 17.33 -25.06
C SER A 425 -9.68 17.05 -26.43
N ASP A 426 -8.91 17.24 -27.52
CA ASP A 426 -9.39 17.09 -28.90
C ASP A 426 -9.06 15.72 -29.54
N ASN A 427 -8.21 14.90 -28.92
CA ASN A 427 -7.74 13.63 -29.46
C ASN A 427 -7.63 12.54 -28.37
N LYS A 428 -8.75 11.86 -28.09
CA LYS A 428 -8.78 10.66 -27.22
C LYS A 428 -7.88 9.51 -27.69
N GLU A 429 -7.28 9.60 -28.89
CA GLU A 429 -6.32 8.63 -29.44
C GLU A 429 -4.88 8.83 -28.93
N LEU A 430 -4.57 9.90 -28.20
CA LEU A 430 -3.23 10.19 -27.69
C LEU A 430 -3.07 9.80 -26.21
N LEU A 431 -2.89 8.51 -25.94
CA LEU A 431 -2.21 8.04 -24.73
C LEU A 431 -0.69 7.89 -24.99
N GLY A 432 -0.12 8.73 -25.86
CA GLY A 432 1.24 8.59 -26.40
C GLY A 432 2.25 9.47 -25.65
N GLU A 433 3.40 8.87 -25.32
CA GLU A 433 4.66 9.44 -24.80
C GLU A 433 4.58 10.78 -24.04
N GLY A 434 4.42 10.71 -22.71
CA GLY A 434 5.06 11.63 -21.76
C GLY A 434 4.70 13.12 -21.81
N TYR A 435 3.41 13.47 -21.76
CA TYR A 435 2.98 14.86 -21.53
C TYR A 435 2.39 15.03 -20.12
N ASP A 436 2.64 16.17 -19.47
CA ASP A 436 1.90 16.57 -18.27
C ASP A 436 0.45 16.89 -18.68
N ILE A 437 -0.43 15.90 -18.56
CA ILE A 437 -1.83 16.02 -18.95
C ILE A 437 -2.62 17.00 -18.05
N HIS A 438 -2.04 17.43 -16.91
CA HIS A 438 -2.70 18.27 -15.92
C HIS A 438 -2.23 19.72 -15.97
N ASN A 439 -3.12 20.60 -16.41
CA ASN A 439 -2.93 22.04 -16.26
C ASN A 439 -3.64 22.55 -14.99
N THR A 440 -2.91 22.59 -13.87
CA THR A 440 -3.43 23.14 -12.61
C THR A 440 -2.96 24.58 -12.40
N ASP A 441 -3.91 25.53 -12.34
CA ASP A 441 -3.62 26.87 -11.83
C ASP A 441 -3.72 26.89 -10.31
N VAL A 442 -2.61 26.59 -9.64
CA VAL A 442 -2.52 26.58 -8.17
C VAL A 442 -2.78 27.94 -7.51
N ASN A 443 -2.93 29.04 -8.27
CA ASN A 443 -3.23 30.37 -7.73
C ASN A 443 -4.72 30.74 -7.80
N SER A 444 -5.51 30.02 -8.58
CA SER A 444 -6.94 30.28 -8.80
C SER A 444 -7.80 30.04 -7.55
N GLY A 445 -7.47 29.02 -6.76
CA GLY A 445 -8.21 28.62 -5.56
C GLY A 445 -8.00 29.53 -4.36
N ASP A 446 -9.01 29.56 -3.48
CA ASP A 446 -9.04 30.41 -2.29
C ASP A 446 -7.95 30.03 -1.28
N LEU A 447 -7.10 30.98 -0.89
CA LEU A 447 -6.05 30.79 0.11
C LEU A 447 -6.62 30.85 1.53
N ILE A 448 -6.66 29.71 2.23
CA ILE A 448 -7.25 29.59 3.56
C ILE A 448 -6.24 29.61 4.70
N ALA A 449 -4.96 29.31 4.45
CA ALA A 449 -3.88 29.44 5.42
C ALA A 449 -2.50 29.46 4.76
N THR A 450 -1.53 30.11 5.43
CA THR A 450 -0.11 30.06 5.04
C THR A 450 0.74 29.72 6.26
N VAL A 451 1.45 28.60 6.23
CA VAL A 451 2.38 28.19 7.27
C VAL A 451 3.81 28.50 6.85
N LYS A 452 4.53 29.29 7.65
CA LYS A 452 5.93 29.64 7.38
C LYS A 452 6.87 28.57 7.92
N VAL A 453 7.61 27.91 7.03
CA VAL A 453 8.61 26.92 7.38
C VAL A 453 9.99 27.59 7.40
N GLY A 454 10.47 27.90 8.60
CA GLY A 454 11.84 28.37 8.83
C GLY A 454 12.76 27.23 9.27
N SER A 455 14.04 27.54 9.51
CA SER A 455 15.01 26.53 9.97
C SER A 455 14.53 25.76 11.19
N THR A 456 14.66 24.45 11.13
CA THR A 456 14.27 23.56 12.22
C THR A 456 15.47 22.94 12.94
N ASP A 457 16.65 23.55 12.79
CA ASP A 457 17.93 23.10 13.35
C ASP A 457 18.50 21.82 12.69
N GLY A 458 18.05 21.49 11.48
CA GLY A 458 18.65 20.45 10.62
C GLY A 458 17.65 19.77 9.67
N ALA A 459 18.18 19.15 8.60
CA ALA A 459 17.41 18.52 7.53
C ALA A 459 16.43 17.42 8.00
N ASP A 460 16.74 16.77 9.13
CA ASP A 460 15.90 15.70 9.73
C ASP A 460 15.40 16.08 11.14
N LYS A 461 15.27 17.38 11.42
CA LYS A 461 14.75 17.91 12.69
C LYS A 461 13.34 18.41 12.51
N PHE A 462 12.38 17.50 12.50
CA PHE A 462 10.99 17.84 12.32
C PHE A 462 10.40 18.63 13.49
N LYS A 463 9.59 19.66 13.19
CA LYS A 463 8.87 20.49 14.16
C LYS A 463 7.44 20.72 13.69
N ASP A 464 6.51 20.73 14.64
CA ASP A 464 5.15 21.22 14.41
C ASP A 464 5.15 22.75 14.31
N ILE A 465 4.56 23.26 13.23
CA ILE A 465 4.43 24.68 12.95
C ILE A 465 2.94 24.95 12.67
N THR A 466 2.35 25.86 13.43
CA THR A 466 0.92 26.16 13.37
C THR A 466 0.67 27.56 12.83
N ALA A 467 -0.30 27.70 11.93
CA ALA A 467 -0.82 28.99 11.49
C ALA A 467 -2.34 29.06 11.66
N LYS A 468 -2.86 30.26 11.91
CA LYS A 468 -4.31 30.51 11.90
C LYS A 468 -4.81 30.55 10.47
N LEU A 469 -6.09 30.22 10.30
CA LEU A 469 -6.75 30.42 9.01
C LEU A 469 -6.84 31.93 8.70
N THR A 470 -6.67 32.25 7.42
CA THR A 470 -6.86 33.60 6.87
C THR A 470 -8.31 33.86 6.51
N GLU A 471 -9.04 32.83 6.12
CA GLU A 471 -10.44 32.88 5.71
C GLU A 471 -11.27 31.79 6.42
N SER A 472 -12.58 32.00 6.53
CA SER A 472 -13.50 31.00 7.09
C SER A 472 -13.84 29.96 6.03
N ILE A 473 -13.77 28.67 6.39
CA ILE A 473 -14.09 27.56 5.48
C ILE A 473 -15.06 26.56 6.12
N THR A 474 -15.99 26.02 5.36
CA THR A 474 -16.94 24.97 5.78
C THR A 474 -17.36 24.15 4.58
N GLY A 475 -17.71 22.89 4.78
CA GLY A 475 -18.14 21.99 3.71
C GLY A 475 -17.02 21.08 3.23
N VAL A 476 -17.22 20.48 2.06
CA VAL A 476 -16.31 19.52 1.45
C VAL A 476 -15.61 20.20 0.28
N HIS A 477 -14.29 20.14 0.25
CA HIS A 477 -13.45 20.82 -0.74
C HIS A 477 -12.28 19.94 -1.18
N ASP A 478 -11.77 20.16 -2.39
CA ASP A 478 -10.45 19.68 -2.76
C ASP A 478 -9.41 20.63 -2.15
N LEU A 479 -8.39 20.08 -1.49
CA LEU A 479 -7.37 20.82 -0.78
C LEU A 479 -6.03 20.73 -1.52
N PHE A 480 -5.53 21.88 -1.95
CA PHE A 480 -4.22 22.03 -2.57
C PHE A 480 -3.24 22.57 -1.53
N ILE A 481 -2.15 21.83 -1.33
CA ILE A 481 -1.06 22.20 -0.43
C ILE A 481 0.10 22.61 -1.32
N VAL A 482 0.24 23.93 -1.51
CA VAL A 482 1.17 24.55 -2.46
C VAL A 482 2.41 25.02 -1.74
N PHE A 483 3.58 24.70 -2.29
CA PHE A 483 4.86 25.07 -1.71
C PHE A 483 5.41 26.32 -2.38
N ARG A 484 5.84 27.30 -1.59
CA ARG A 484 6.43 28.55 -2.08
C ARG A 484 7.78 28.80 -1.45
N GLY A 485 8.69 29.44 -2.17
CA GLY A 485 9.93 29.93 -1.60
C GLY A 485 10.94 30.31 -2.67
N THR A 486 12.21 30.37 -2.29
CA THR A 486 13.28 30.95 -3.12
C THR A 486 14.04 29.93 -3.96
N LYS A 487 13.73 28.64 -3.86
CA LYS A 487 14.31 27.60 -4.71
C LYS A 487 13.30 27.22 -5.77
N ASP A 488 13.60 27.55 -7.02
CA ASP A 488 12.86 27.02 -8.16
C ASP A 488 13.29 25.58 -8.44
N ALA A 489 12.46 24.84 -9.17
CA ALA A 489 12.79 23.49 -9.61
C ALA A 489 14.07 23.54 -10.47
N PRO A 490 14.96 22.54 -10.35
CA PRO A 490 16.12 22.46 -11.23
C PRO A 490 15.68 22.27 -12.69
N ASP A 491 16.54 22.70 -13.62
CA ASP A 491 16.32 22.45 -15.05
C ASP A 491 16.28 20.93 -15.33
N GLU A 492 15.46 20.50 -16.29
CA GLU A 492 15.14 19.09 -16.57
C GLU A 492 16.37 18.18 -16.85
N ASP A 493 17.52 18.77 -17.19
CA ASP A 493 18.76 18.07 -17.55
C ASP A 493 19.77 17.92 -16.38
N GLU A 494 19.46 18.43 -15.18
CA GLU A 494 20.36 18.33 -14.03
C GLU A 494 20.07 17.07 -13.19
N ASP A 495 21.08 16.18 -13.04
CA ASP A 495 21.04 15.02 -12.14
C ASP A 495 20.59 15.45 -10.73
N LEU A 496 19.38 15.05 -10.34
CA LEU A 496 18.77 15.25 -9.03
C LEU A 496 19.48 14.43 -7.95
N ALA A 497 20.72 14.77 -7.62
CA ALA A 497 21.39 14.17 -6.48
C ALA A 497 20.68 14.59 -5.18
N ASP A 498 20.05 13.62 -4.50
CA ASP A 498 19.50 13.60 -3.14
C ASP A 498 19.38 14.95 -2.38
N ASP A 499 18.12 15.36 -2.09
CA ASP A 499 17.70 16.36 -1.08
C ASP A 499 18.11 17.83 -1.36
N THR A 500 17.80 18.33 -2.57
CA THR A 500 18.03 19.73 -2.97
C THR A 500 16.86 20.68 -2.65
N GLY A 501 15.73 20.16 -2.17
CA GLY A 501 14.52 20.96 -1.88
C GLY A 501 14.66 22.01 -0.75
N MET A 502 13.60 22.77 -0.51
CA MET A 502 13.54 23.80 0.53
C MET A 502 13.42 23.20 1.95
N PHE A 503 12.57 22.20 2.10
CA PHE A 503 12.27 21.51 3.36
C PHE A 503 11.64 20.14 3.08
N LYS A 504 11.50 19.33 4.13
CA LYS A 504 10.75 18.06 4.16
C LYS A 504 9.42 18.26 4.88
N PHE A 505 8.37 17.56 4.46
CA PHE A 505 7.02 17.70 5.00
C PHE A 505 6.43 16.33 5.35
N ASP A 506 6.17 16.08 6.65
CA ASP A 506 5.80 14.77 7.24
C ASP A 506 4.28 14.61 7.34
N TYR A 507 3.58 15.53 8.00
CA TYR A 507 2.13 15.44 8.14
C TYR A 507 1.48 16.81 8.34
N TRP A 508 0.16 16.86 8.19
CA TRP A 508 -0.67 18.01 8.53
C TRP A 508 -1.93 17.62 9.31
N SER A 509 -2.55 18.62 9.95
CA SER A 509 -3.86 18.49 10.59
C SER A 509 -4.47 19.87 10.88
N PHE A 510 -5.80 19.95 10.82
CA PHE A 510 -6.56 21.13 11.24
C PHE A 510 -7.05 20.99 12.68
N GLU A 511 -7.18 22.11 13.39
CA GLU A 511 -7.75 22.17 14.73
C GLU A 511 -9.24 22.53 14.68
N LYS A 512 -10.10 21.67 15.25
CA LYS A 512 -11.54 21.96 15.39
C LYS A 512 -11.79 23.17 16.29
N ALA A 513 -12.74 24.01 15.90
CA ALA A 513 -13.31 24.99 16.82
C ALA A 513 -14.03 24.27 17.98
N PRO A 514 -13.93 24.77 19.24
CA PRO A 514 -14.63 24.19 20.36
C PRO A 514 -16.14 24.15 20.11
N GLU A 515 -16.79 23.02 20.41
CA GLU A 515 -18.25 22.99 20.44
C GLU A 515 -18.75 23.84 21.61
N PRO A 516 -19.82 24.64 21.43
CA PRO A 516 -20.45 25.31 22.55
C PRO A 516 -20.90 24.25 23.55
N ALA A 517 -20.55 24.43 24.83
CA ALA A 517 -20.93 23.51 25.89
C ALA A 517 -22.43 23.27 25.83
N THR A 518 -22.84 22.02 25.64
CA THR A 518 -24.25 21.64 25.67
C THR A 518 -24.79 22.01 27.06
N PRO A 519 -25.87 22.80 27.18
CA PRO A 519 -26.45 23.09 28.48
C PRO A 519 -26.85 21.77 29.13
N THR A 520 -26.38 21.54 30.35
CA THR A 520 -26.69 20.34 31.12
C THR A 520 -28.22 20.19 31.22
N PRO A 521 -28.81 19.04 30.85
CA PRO A 521 -30.25 18.86 30.99
C PRO A 521 -30.61 18.94 32.48
N VAL A 522 -31.50 19.86 32.84
CA VAL A 522 -32.13 19.88 34.16
C VAL A 522 -33.07 18.67 34.22
N VAL A 523 -32.66 17.64 34.96
CA VAL A 523 -33.49 16.45 35.20
C VAL A 523 -34.71 16.87 36.03
N THR A 524 -35.86 16.99 35.37
CA THR A 524 -37.17 17.02 36.03
C THR A 524 -37.78 15.63 35.91
N ALA A 525 -38.11 15.04 37.06
CA ALA A 525 -38.66 13.69 37.16
C ALA A 525 -40.04 13.62 36.52
N ALA A 526 -40.22 12.70 35.56
CA ALA A 526 -41.51 12.32 35.02
C ALA A 526 -42.03 11.05 35.73
N PRO A 527 -43.36 10.89 35.90
CA PRO A 527 -43.96 9.81 36.66
C PRO A 527 -44.07 8.50 35.87
N VAL A 528 -44.11 7.40 36.63
CA VAL A 528 -44.20 6.00 36.20
C VAL A 528 -45.52 5.73 35.46
N ALA A 529 -45.44 5.17 34.25
CA ALA A 529 -46.57 4.63 33.51
C ALA A 529 -46.45 3.10 33.38
N THR A 530 -47.59 2.43 33.62
CA THR A 530 -47.81 0.98 33.62
C THR A 530 -47.83 0.37 32.21
N ALA A 531 -47.29 -0.84 32.09
CA ALA A 531 -47.17 -1.61 30.85
C ALA A 531 -48.45 -2.37 30.45
N VAL A 532 -48.60 -2.60 29.13
CA VAL A 532 -49.50 -3.60 28.49
C VAL A 532 -48.65 -4.40 27.47
N PRO A 533 -48.83 -5.72 27.31
CA PRO A 533 -47.95 -6.57 26.48
C PRO A 533 -48.51 -6.97 25.10
N GLY A 534 -47.60 -7.22 24.15
CA GLY A 534 -47.78 -7.74 22.78
C GLY A 534 -47.04 -6.83 21.79
N GLU A 535 -46.11 -7.25 20.92
CA GLU A 535 -46.04 -8.44 20.07
C GLU A 535 -44.56 -8.73 19.67
N GLN A 536 -44.25 -9.97 19.28
CA GLN A 536 -42.93 -10.45 18.90
C GLN A 536 -42.56 -10.04 17.47
N ASN A 537 -41.31 -9.61 17.23
CA ASN A 537 -40.55 -10.00 16.03
C ASN A 537 -39.05 -9.68 16.11
N ALA A 538 -38.28 -10.60 15.51
CA ALA A 538 -36.88 -10.53 15.06
C ALA A 538 -35.76 -10.27 16.10
N GLN A 539 -34.96 -11.33 16.30
CA GLN A 539 -33.81 -11.41 17.20
C GLN A 539 -32.62 -10.62 16.65
N ALA A 540 -32.38 -9.43 17.20
CA ALA A 540 -31.10 -8.72 17.11
C ALA A 540 -30.05 -9.43 18.00
N THR A 541 -28.84 -9.59 17.48
CA THR A 541 -27.67 -10.05 18.23
C THR A 541 -27.26 -9.02 19.28
N PRO A 542 -26.88 -9.42 20.51
CA PRO A 542 -26.60 -8.48 21.59
C PRO A 542 -25.25 -7.77 21.39
N SER A 543 -25.23 -6.45 21.61
CA SER A 543 -23.99 -5.67 21.73
C SER A 543 -23.11 -6.20 22.88
N PRO A 544 -21.79 -6.34 22.68
CA PRO A 544 -20.90 -6.87 23.71
C PRO A 544 -20.67 -5.83 24.84
N THR A 545 -20.83 -6.29 26.08
CA THR A 545 -20.43 -5.58 27.31
C THR A 545 -18.95 -5.16 27.25
N PRO A 546 -18.55 -3.96 27.71
CA PRO A 546 -17.16 -3.52 27.65
C PRO A 546 -16.23 -4.47 28.41
N VAL A 547 -15.38 -5.19 27.67
CA VAL A 547 -14.33 -6.04 28.24
C VAL A 547 -13.27 -5.14 28.88
N ALA A 548 -12.98 -5.35 30.16
CA ALA A 548 -11.96 -4.60 30.88
C ALA A 548 -10.60 -4.71 30.17
N LYS A 549 -10.06 -3.57 29.69
CA LYS A 549 -8.77 -3.50 28.99
C LYS A 549 -7.64 -4.11 29.84
N VAL A 550 -6.95 -5.13 29.32
CA VAL A 550 -5.79 -5.73 29.97
C VAL A 550 -4.68 -4.68 30.09
N LYS A 551 -4.16 -4.45 31.30
CA LYS A 551 -3.05 -3.49 31.56
C LYS A 551 -1.88 -4.20 32.21
N VAL A 552 -0.69 -4.05 31.64
CA VAL A 552 0.55 -4.66 32.15
C VAL A 552 1.49 -3.59 32.71
N ALA A 553 1.91 -3.75 33.97
CA ALA A 553 2.77 -2.78 34.64
C ALA A 553 4.25 -2.86 34.18
N LYS A 554 4.98 -1.76 34.35
CA LYS A 554 6.44 -1.70 34.12
C LYS A 554 7.18 -2.66 35.06
N VAL A 555 8.15 -3.41 34.50
CA VAL A 555 9.01 -4.31 35.28
C VAL A 555 9.98 -3.52 36.16
N LYS A 556 10.01 -3.82 37.46
CA LYS A 556 10.89 -3.20 38.47
C LYS A 556 11.89 -4.21 39.05
N GLY A 557 12.95 -3.70 39.67
CA GLY A 557 13.91 -4.51 40.42
C GLY A 557 14.77 -5.47 39.58
N LEU A 558 15.10 -5.13 38.34
CA LEU A 558 15.98 -5.94 37.49
C LEU A 558 17.38 -6.10 38.13
N LYS A 559 17.76 -7.36 38.42
CA LYS A 559 19.04 -7.79 39.01
C LYS A 559 19.73 -8.81 38.10
N ILE A 560 21.03 -8.65 37.90
CA ILE A 560 21.87 -9.56 37.11
C ILE A 560 22.98 -10.11 38.01
N LYS A 561 23.04 -11.44 38.20
CA LYS A 561 24.12 -12.14 38.92
C LYS A 561 24.95 -12.96 37.94
N LYS A 562 26.21 -12.59 37.73
CA LYS A 562 27.13 -13.31 36.84
C LYS A 562 27.75 -14.53 37.53
N SER A 563 28.00 -15.59 36.77
CA SER A 563 28.75 -16.77 37.20
C SER A 563 29.40 -17.42 35.98
N GLY A 564 30.71 -17.19 35.80
CA GLY A 564 31.43 -17.56 34.58
C GLY A 564 30.76 -17.00 33.32
N LYS A 565 30.61 -17.82 32.27
CA LYS A 565 29.94 -17.48 31.00
C LYS A 565 28.40 -17.49 31.09
N LYS A 566 27.83 -17.25 32.28
CA LYS A 566 26.38 -17.25 32.55
C LYS A 566 25.96 -16.00 33.30
N ALA A 567 24.73 -15.54 33.05
CA ALA A 567 24.08 -14.48 33.80
C ALA A 567 22.70 -14.94 34.28
N THR A 568 22.47 -14.91 35.59
CA THR A 568 21.13 -15.08 36.17
C THR A 568 20.44 -13.72 36.22
N VAL A 569 19.40 -13.56 35.41
CA VAL A 569 18.58 -12.36 35.28
C VAL A 569 17.31 -12.57 36.12
N SER A 570 16.98 -11.65 37.01
CA SER A 570 15.78 -11.73 37.87
C SER A 570 15.16 -10.37 38.12
N TRP A 571 13.84 -10.32 38.35
CA TRP A 571 13.08 -9.07 38.56
C TRP A 571 11.86 -9.30 39.44
N GLN A 572 11.20 -8.23 39.87
CA GLN A 572 9.92 -8.31 40.59
C GLN A 572 8.78 -8.63 39.61
N LYS A 573 7.83 -9.48 40.01
CA LYS A 573 6.65 -9.80 39.17
C LYS A 573 5.88 -8.51 38.87
N ALA A 574 5.65 -8.24 37.59
CA ALA A 574 4.86 -7.09 37.16
C ALA A 574 3.36 -7.43 37.23
N SER A 575 2.55 -6.51 37.77
CA SER A 575 1.10 -6.66 37.75
C SER A 575 0.59 -6.77 36.31
N GLY A 576 -0.38 -7.66 36.09
CA GLY A 576 -0.93 -7.94 34.76
C GLY A 576 -0.05 -8.80 33.84
N ALA A 577 1.24 -9.00 34.11
CA ALA A 577 2.11 -9.79 33.23
C ALA A 577 1.89 -11.31 33.39
N LYS A 578 1.69 -12.02 32.27
CA LYS A 578 1.62 -13.49 32.19
C LYS A 578 2.94 -14.11 31.72
N LYS A 579 3.67 -13.42 30.85
CA LYS A 579 5.00 -13.79 30.36
C LYS A 579 5.91 -12.55 30.34
N TYR A 580 7.20 -12.76 30.10
CA TYR A 580 8.21 -11.71 30.04
C TYR A 580 9.12 -11.89 28.83
N GLU A 581 9.49 -10.78 28.20
CA GLU A 581 10.56 -10.73 27.21
C GLU A 581 11.85 -10.20 27.86
N VAL A 582 12.92 -10.97 27.77
CA VAL A 582 14.26 -10.63 28.26
C VAL A 582 15.16 -10.35 27.07
N TYR A 583 15.58 -9.10 26.92
CA TYR A 583 16.50 -8.68 25.87
C TYR A 583 17.91 -8.59 26.43
N TYR A 584 18.89 -9.11 25.70
CA TYR A 584 20.30 -8.95 26.03
C TYR A 584 21.19 -8.85 24.80
N GLY A 585 22.24 -8.03 24.88
CA GLY A 585 23.19 -7.85 23.78
C GLY A 585 24.40 -7.02 24.20
N THR A 586 25.43 -6.97 23.36
CA THR A 586 26.64 -6.17 23.63
C THR A 586 26.51 -4.71 23.24
N ASN A 587 25.47 -4.36 22.49
CA ASN A 587 25.14 -2.98 22.12
C ASN A 587 24.20 -2.35 23.17
N LYS A 588 24.55 -1.14 23.66
CA LYS A 588 23.78 -0.40 24.69
C LYS A 588 22.38 0.04 24.26
N ASN A 589 22.14 0.11 22.95
CA ASN A 589 20.87 0.46 22.31
C ASN A 589 20.10 -0.80 21.85
N PHE A 590 20.61 -2.00 22.15
CA PHE A 590 19.99 -3.28 21.80
C PHE A 590 19.81 -3.52 20.28
N LYS A 591 20.59 -2.85 19.41
CA LYS A 591 20.73 -3.23 17.99
C LYS A 591 21.24 -4.68 17.91
N LYS A 592 20.54 -5.55 17.18
CA LYS A 592 20.81 -7.00 17.07
C LYS A 592 20.85 -7.76 18.41
N ALA A 593 20.05 -7.32 19.41
CA ALA A 593 19.97 -7.99 20.70
C ALA A 593 19.17 -9.30 20.64
N THR A 594 19.58 -10.30 21.42
CA THR A 594 18.84 -11.55 21.56
C THR A 594 17.64 -11.36 22.49
N LYS A 595 16.48 -11.89 22.09
CA LYS A 595 15.24 -11.91 22.86
C LYS A 595 14.95 -13.30 23.39
N LYS A 596 14.52 -13.41 24.65
CA LYS A 596 14.07 -14.67 25.26
C LYS A 596 12.76 -14.49 26.01
N ILE A 597 11.77 -15.32 25.70
CA ILE A 597 10.46 -15.32 26.37
C ILE A 597 10.47 -16.30 27.54
N VAL A 598 10.01 -15.88 28.71
CA VAL A 598 9.88 -16.73 29.90
C VAL A 598 8.60 -16.46 30.68
N ALA A 599 8.03 -17.48 31.30
CA ALA A 599 6.87 -17.34 32.17
C ALA A 599 7.23 -16.91 33.61
N LYS A 600 8.44 -17.26 34.07
CA LYS A 600 8.92 -16.95 35.43
C LYS A 600 9.70 -15.63 35.43
N ASN A 601 9.71 -14.93 36.57
CA ASN A 601 10.43 -13.66 36.77
C ASN A 601 11.96 -13.82 36.97
N LYS A 602 12.53 -14.90 36.42
CA LYS A 602 13.94 -15.27 36.51
C LYS A 602 14.34 -16.16 35.34
N VAL A 603 15.50 -15.91 34.76
CA VAL A 603 16.09 -16.74 33.69
C VAL A 603 17.61 -16.80 33.81
N VAL A 604 18.20 -17.93 33.42
CA VAL A 604 19.65 -18.07 33.27
C VAL A 604 20.01 -18.00 31.79
N ILE A 605 20.79 -16.98 31.43
CA ILE A 605 21.38 -16.83 30.09
C ILE A 605 22.75 -17.52 30.12
N LYS A 606 22.95 -18.46 29.20
CA LYS A 606 24.17 -19.28 29.08
C LYS A 606 24.99 -18.84 27.86
N LYS A 607 26.21 -19.37 27.72
CA LYS A 607 27.11 -19.17 26.56
C LYS A 607 27.46 -17.69 26.27
N LEU A 608 27.52 -16.85 27.30
CA LEU A 608 27.94 -15.45 27.13
C LEU A 608 29.46 -15.36 26.93
N LYS A 609 29.91 -14.44 26.07
CA LYS A 609 31.33 -14.27 25.75
C LYS A 609 32.08 -13.63 26.94
N LYS A 610 33.11 -14.32 27.45
CA LYS A 610 33.98 -13.82 28.55
C LYS A 610 34.62 -12.50 28.13
N GLY A 611 34.68 -11.54 29.05
CA GLY A 611 35.30 -10.24 28.86
C GLY A 611 34.44 -9.22 28.10
N LYS A 612 33.27 -9.60 27.58
CA LYS A 612 32.34 -8.68 26.90
C LYS A 612 31.33 -8.09 27.88
N THR A 613 30.94 -6.84 27.63
CA THR A 613 29.86 -6.15 28.35
C THR A 613 28.54 -6.44 27.68
N TYR A 614 27.56 -6.89 28.47
CA TYR A 614 26.19 -7.12 28.03
C TYR A 614 25.24 -6.17 28.73
N TYR A 615 24.24 -5.70 28.00
CA TYR A 615 23.12 -4.89 28.46
C TYR A 615 21.87 -5.76 28.51
N PHE A 616 21.02 -5.55 29.51
CA PHE A 616 19.80 -6.32 29.77
C PHE A 616 18.63 -5.37 30.00
N LYS A 617 17.48 -5.66 29.39
CA LYS A 617 16.18 -5.04 29.71
C LYS A 617 15.07 -6.10 29.65
N VAL A 618 14.03 -5.92 30.46
CA VAL A 618 12.90 -6.87 30.56
C VAL A 618 11.59 -6.12 30.48
N ARG A 619 10.60 -6.64 29.75
CA ARG A 619 9.21 -6.19 29.82
C ARG A 619 8.27 -7.36 30.07
N GLY A 620 7.17 -7.12 30.77
CA GLY A 620 6.10 -8.10 30.93
C GLY A 620 5.07 -7.94 29.82
N PHE A 621 4.36 -9.02 29.51
CA PHE A 621 3.19 -8.97 28.62
C PHE A 621 2.13 -10.01 29.03
N ALA A 622 0.91 -9.77 28.58
CA ALA A 622 -0.21 -10.70 28.64
C ALA A 622 -1.02 -10.58 27.34
N ASN A 623 -1.82 -11.57 27.03
CA ASN A 623 -2.75 -11.47 25.91
C ASN A 623 -4.06 -10.85 26.43
N ASP A 624 -4.67 -9.97 25.65
CA ASP A 624 -6.04 -9.52 25.87
C ASP A 624 -7.06 -10.59 25.40
N ALA A 625 -8.34 -10.25 25.48
CA ALA A 625 -9.43 -11.17 25.14
C ALA A 625 -9.45 -11.58 23.66
N SER A 626 -8.85 -10.81 22.75
CA SER A 626 -8.69 -11.16 21.33
C SER A 626 -7.37 -11.88 21.05
N GLY A 627 -6.56 -12.17 22.08
CA GLY A 627 -5.28 -12.86 21.93
C GLY A 627 -4.09 -11.95 21.63
N LYS A 628 -4.29 -10.63 21.45
CA LYS A 628 -3.24 -9.64 21.17
C LYS A 628 -2.37 -9.39 22.40
N LYS A 629 -1.05 -9.31 22.22
CA LYS A 629 -0.09 -9.07 23.32
C LYS A 629 -0.14 -7.61 23.78
N VAL A 630 -0.55 -7.39 25.02
CA VAL A 630 -0.43 -6.11 25.72
C VAL A 630 0.86 -6.08 26.53
N TYR A 631 1.72 -5.09 26.27
CA TYR A 631 3.03 -4.95 26.89
C TYR A 631 3.06 -3.90 27.99
N GLY A 632 3.83 -4.18 29.05
CA GLY A 632 4.28 -3.15 29.97
C GLY A 632 5.56 -2.48 29.47
N SER A 633 5.88 -1.29 29.97
CA SER A 633 7.14 -0.62 29.63
C SER A 633 8.35 -1.46 30.08
N PHE A 634 9.46 -1.32 29.34
CA PHE A 634 10.72 -1.95 29.71
C PHE A 634 11.24 -1.48 31.06
N SER A 635 11.86 -2.40 31.80
CA SER A 635 12.67 -2.09 32.98
C SER A 635 13.81 -1.14 32.63
N THR A 636 14.31 -0.39 33.61
CA THR A 636 15.59 0.32 33.49
C THR A 636 16.70 -0.67 33.08
N LYS A 637 17.44 -0.35 32.02
CA LYS A 637 18.50 -1.21 31.50
C LYS A 637 19.60 -1.45 32.55
N LYS A 638 20.14 -2.66 32.59
CA LYS A 638 21.29 -3.03 33.43
C LYS A 638 22.44 -3.50 32.55
N LYS A 639 23.67 -3.09 32.91
CA LYS A 639 24.90 -3.57 32.24
C LYS A 639 25.68 -4.48 33.18
N VAL A 640 26.30 -5.53 32.62
CA VAL A 640 27.24 -6.39 33.34
C VAL A 640 28.36 -6.83 32.39
N ARG A 641 29.60 -6.85 32.88
CA ARG A 641 30.72 -7.47 32.17
C ARG A 641 30.81 -8.94 32.57
N ILE A 642 30.76 -9.83 31.58
CA ILE A 642 30.73 -11.29 31.78
C ILE A 642 32.11 -11.85 32.08
#